data_AF-T1INH9-F1
#
_entry.id   AF-T1INH9-F1
#
_cell.length_a   1.000
_cell.length_b   1.000
_cell.length_c   1.000
_cell.angle_alpha   90.00
_cell.angle_beta   90.00
_cell.angle_gamma   90.00
#
_symmetry.space_group_name_H-M   'P 1'
#
loop_
_entity.id
_entity.type
_entity.pdbx_description
1 polymer ?
#
loop_
_entity_poly.entity_id
_entity_poly.type
_entity_poly.pdbx_seq_one_letter_code
_entity_poly.pdbx_strand_id
1 'polypeptide(L)'
;MYTIIDVRMDDYYTMNSPFFVLMLCGMYIILSLYIGPWMMKNRKPFNLKSIIITYNISMVVANAYLLIQAYRHGWSKYKWWICEPVDTSNRPEALLIAKLFYYYYVTKYLDWFDTMFFVLRKKFMHITVLHLYHHCIMPINTWIVIRYLPGGHSILGGIVNTLVHVIMYTYYTFAALGPEWQKYLWWKKYITVLQMIAKLFYYYYVTKYLDWFDTIFFILRKKFTHITVLHLYHHGIMPINVWMFARFVPGGDIILGEIINTLVHVIMYTYYIFAALGPEWQKYLWWKKYITVLQMVQFVVGVIQGLLLLYYQCEFPKTILYFCYPQGFIFLALFANFYVKSYTKRGHVLFGGSVNTFDHVVMYTYYTLAALGPQMQKYLWWKRYITLMQMMFMILRKKYTHISILHLHHHGIMPLNSWMIVRYLPGGHMLFGGFLNTFVHVVMYTYYTLAALGPQIKKYLWWKRYITVMQIDMWELRDRRLDDYATMNSPLCVLMVCCFYVLFSLYIGPWLMKNRKPYNIKPVIIAYNTIMVVANGLIFIQVWRYGWSEYKLICEPVDVSNSINGLMVVNITYAYYVTKYLDWFDTMFMILRKKHKQINILHLYHHSSMPLNSWMITRYCPGGHILFGGMVNTFVHVVMYTYYTLAALGPQMQKYLWWKRYITLMQMTQFIVGLIHMFLVLTCDFEFPKVIFYFIFPQGFLFLILFANFYAKTYTKKQPITHSESKTHAE
;
A
#
# COMPACT_ATOMS: atom_id res chain seq x y z
N MET A 1 -20.75 5.50 -16.61
CA MET A 1 -22.19 5.33 -16.38
C MET A 1 -22.36 6.24 -15.20
N TYR A 2 -22.88 7.43 -15.48
CA TYR A 2 -22.80 8.58 -14.58
C TYR A 2 -24.03 8.56 -13.68
N THR A 3 -24.14 7.63 -12.72
CA THR A 3 -25.32 7.53 -11.85
C THR A 3 -25.07 6.66 -10.59
N ILE A 4 -23.97 6.88 -9.85
CA ILE A 4 -23.84 6.35 -8.45
C ILE A 4 -23.44 7.48 -7.49
N ILE A 5 -23.44 8.72 -7.97
CA ILE A 5 -23.16 9.87 -7.14
C ILE A 5 -24.49 10.41 -6.65
N ASP A 6 -24.65 10.55 -5.33
CA ASP A 6 -25.83 11.21 -4.78
C ASP A 6 -25.72 12.73 -5.01
N VAL A 7 -26.37 13.18 -6.07
CA VAL A 7 -26.42 14.59 -6.51
C VAL A 7 -27.10 15.50 -5.48
N ARG A 8 -27.90 14.95 -4.55
CA ARG A 8 -28.55 15.73 -3.48
C ARG A 8 -27.52 16.34 -2.51
N MET A 9 -26.28 15.83 -2.55
CA MET A 9 -25.18 16.30 -1.71
C MET A 9 -24.29 17.35 -2.41
N ASP A 10 -24.53 17.69 -3.67
CA ASP A 10 -23.69 18.66 -4.42
C ASP A 10 -23.71 20.07 -3.79
N ASP A 11 -24.87 20.49 -3.27
CA ASP A 11 -25.00 21.82 -2.65
C ASP A 11 -24.46 21.87 -1.21
N TYR A 12 -24.10 20.72 -0.64
CA TYR A 12 -23.59 20.65 0.73
C TYR A 12 -22.09 21.01 0.77
N TYR A 13 -21.72 21.87 1.72
CA TYR A 13 -20.36 22.36 1.88
C TYR A 13 -19.37 21.19 1.99
N THR A 14 -18.26 21.23 1.24
CA THR A 14 -17.18 20.21 1.19
C THR A 14 -17.52 18.88 0.48
N MET A 15 -18.75 18.68 0.00
CA MET A 15 -19.15 17.41 -0.65
C MET A 15 -18.79 17.33 -2.14
N ASN A 16 -18.49 18.46 -2.77
CA ASN A 16 -18.18 18.52 -4.22
C ASN A 16 -16.87 17.87 -4.63
N SER A 17 -15.88 17.77 -3.74
CA SER A 17 -14.58 17.19 -4.06
C SER A 17 -13.92 16.53 -2.84
N PRO A 18 -13.31 15.35 -3.01
CA PRO A 18 -12.55 14.70 -1.94
C PRO A 18 -11.26 15.48 -1.59
N PHE A 19 -10.79 16.36 -2.48
CA PHE A 19 -9.56 17.14 -2.27
C PHE A 19 -9.65 18.01 -1.00
N PHE A 20 -10.82 18.57 -0.73
CA PHE A 20 -11.03 19.41 0.46
C PHE A 20 -10.83 18.60 1.76
N VAL A 21 -11.38 17.39 1.82
CA VAL A 21 -11.22 16.48 2.97
C VAL A 21 -9.76 16.08 3.16
N LEU A 22 -9.08 15.69 2.07
CA LEU A 22 -7.67 15.30 2.11
C LEU A 22 -6.75 16.45 2.52
N MET A 23 -7.00 17.66 2.02
CA MET A 23 -6.27 18.87 2.38
C MET A 23 -6.44 19.17 3.88
N LEU A 24 -7.67 19.15 4.39
CA LEU A 24 -7.94 19.37 5.81
C LEU A 24 -7.27 18.30 6.69
N CYS A 25 -7.29 17.03 6.29
CA CYS A 25 -6.57 15.97 7.02
C CYS A 25 -5.06 16.23 7.06
N GLY A 26 -4.47 16.65 5.92
CA GLY A 26 -3.07 17.05 5.85
C GLY A 26 -2.74 18.21 6.79
N MET A 27 -3.56 19.26 6.76
CA MET A 27 -3.43 20.42 7.66
C MET A 27 -3.55 20.00 9.13
N TYR A 28 -4.52 19.16 9.47
CA TYR A 28 -4.73 18.64 10.82
C TYR A 28 -3.52 17.84 11.33
N ILE A 29 -2.91 16.99 10.50
CA ILE A 29 -1.69 16.25 10.85
C ILE A 29 -0.52 17.22 11.09
N ILE A 30 -0.32 18.18 10.18
CA ILE A 30 0.75 19.18 10.28
C ILE A 30 0.57 20.01 11.56
N LEU A 31 -0.66 20.44 11.83
CA LEU A 31 -0.98 21.26 12.98
C LEU A 31 -0.83 20.47 14.28
N SER A 32 -1.25 19.20 14.31
CA SER A 32 -1.18 18.35 15.51
C SER A 32 0.25 17.90 15.86
N LEU A 33 1.08 17.60 14.85
CA LEU A 33 2.42 17.04 15.07
C LEU A 33 3.56 18.06 15.03
N TYR A 34 3.39 19.17 14.30
CA TYR A 34 4.48 20.12 14.07
C TYR A 34 4.13 21.51 14.59
N ILE A 35 3.13 22.19 14.02
CA ILE A 35 2.85 23.60 14.31
C ILE A 35 2.42 23.78 15.77
N GLY A 36 1.45 22.98 16.23
CA GLY A 36 0.94 23.04 17.60
C GLY A 36 2.01 22.81 18.66
N PRO A 37 2.77 21.68 18.61
CA PRO A 37 3.88 21.45 19.52
C PRO A 37 4.97 22.52 19.47
N TRP A 38 5.27 23.05 18.27
CA TRP A 38 6.22 24.15 18.10
C TRP A 38 5.73 25.44 18.78
N MET A 39 4.48 25.85 18.55
CA MET A 39 3.85 27.02 19.19
C MET A 39 3.81 26.88 20.72
N MET A 40 3.61 25.66 21.21
CA MET A 40 3.52 25.37 22.64
C MET A 40 4.89 25.18 23.30
N LYS A 41 6.00 25.04 22.56
CA LYS A 41 7.34 24.72 23.10
C LYS A 41 7.70 25.60 24.30
N ASN A 42 7.56 26.92 24.15
CA ASN A 42 7.92 27.93 25.17
C ASN A 42 6.73 28.47 25.98
N ARG A 43 5.52 27.90 25.83
CA ARG A 43 4.31 28.34 26.55
C ARG A 43 3.96 27.39 27.69
N LYS A 44 3.33 27.89 28.76
CA LYS A 44 2.73 27.02 29.79
C LYS A 44 1.47 26.34 29.22
N PRO A 45 1.11 25.12 29.66
CA PRO A 45 -0.11 24.45 29.20
C PRO A 45 -1.34 25.29 29.59
N PHE A 46 -2.29 25.43 28.66
CA PHE A 46 -3.51 26.21 28.91
C PHE A 46 -4.45 25.48 29.88
N ASN A 47 -5.11 26.24 30.77
CA ASN A 47 -6.22 25.72 31.57
C ASN A 47 -7.51 25.79 30.76
N LEU A 48 -7.87 24.67 30.13
CA LEU A 48 -9.04 24.56 29.25
C LEU A 48 -10.19 23.76 29.91
N LYS A 49 -10.22 23.64 31.24
CA LYS A 49 -11.19 22.78 31.95
C LYS A 49 -12.63 23.07 31.54
N SER A 50 -13.07 24.32 31.67
CA SER A 50 -14.44 24.73 31.34
C SER A 50 -14.77 24.51 29.87
N ILE A 51 -13.83 24.85 28.97
CA ILE A 51 -13.98 24.67 27.52
C ILE A 51 -14.16 23.19 27.16
N ILE A 52 -13.34 22.31 27.73
CA ILE A 52 -13.42 20.86 27.48
C ILE A 52 -14.73 20.28 28.02
N ILE A 53 -15.21 20.73 29.19
CA ILE A 53 -16.50 20.30 29.73
C ILE A 53 -17.64 20.72 28.81
N THR A 54 -17.70 22.00 28.41
CA THR A 54 -18.72 22.50 27.49
C THR A 54 -18.68 21.78 26.14
N TYR A 55 -17.48 21.57 25.60
CA TYR A 55 -17.29 20.83 24.36
C TYR A 55 -17.79 19.38 24.49
N ASN A 56 -17.38 18.64 25.52
CA ASN A 56 -17.80 17.24 25.69
C ASN A 56 -19.33 17.13 25.86
N ILE A 57 -19.97 18.04 26.61
CA ILE A 57 -21.43 18.10 26.74
C ILE A 57 -22.08 18.37 25.38
N SER A 58 -21.56 19.32 24.60
CA SER A 58 -22.08 19.62 23.26
C SER A 58 -21.95 18.42 22.31
N MET A 59 -20.86 17.65 22.41
CA MET A 59 -20.65 16.43 21.63
C MET A 59 -21.59 15.30 22.06
N VAL A 60 -21.91 15.18 23.36
CA VAL A 60 -22.94 14.24 23.84
C VAL A 60 -24.30 14.60 23.24
N VAL A 61 -24.71 15.87 23.33
CA VAL A 61 -26.00 16.33 22.80
C VAL A 61 -26.09 16.12 21.29
N ALA A 62 -25.05 16.49 20.54
CA ALA A 62 -25.02 16.33 19.08
C ALA A 62 -25.09 14.84 18.66
N ASN A 63 -24.30 13.97 19.29
CA ASN A 63 -24.32 12.54 18.96
C ASN A 63 -25.63 11.86 19.43
N ALA A 64 -26.22 12.27 20.55
CA ALA A 64 -27.51 11.76 21.02
C ALA A 64 -28.65 12.16 20.09
N TYR A 65 -28.65 13.41 19.61
CA TYR A 65 -29.60 13.87 18.60
C TYR A 65 -29.50 13.03 17.32
N LEU A 66 -28.29 12.84 16.79
CA LEU A 66 -28.08 12.02 15.59
C LEU A 66 -28.50 10.56 15.80
N LEU A 67 -28.20 9.98 16.97
CA LEU A 67 -28.60 8.63 17.33
C LEU A 67 -30.12 8.47 17.31
N ILE A 68 -30.84 9.36 18.00
CA ILE A 68 -32.31 9.31 18.10
C ILE A 68 -32.95 9.48 16.72
N GLN A 69 -32.46 10.45 15.93
CA GLN A 69 -33.04 10.74 14.61
C GLN A 69 -32.74 9.63 13.59
N ALA A 70 -31.52 9.09 13.58
CA ALA A 70 -31.15 7.97 12.71
C ALA A 70 -31.94 6.68 13.07
N TYR A 71 -32.21 6.45 14.35
CA TYR A 71 -33.05 5.35 14.78
C TYR A 71 -34.51 5.54 14.36
N ARG A 72 -35.13 6.68 14.73
CA ARG A 72 -36.57 6.96 14.50
C ARG A 72 -36.95 7.06 13.01
N HIS A 73 -36.08 7.65 12.20
CA HIS A 73 -36.37 7.92 10.79
C HIS A 73 -35.73 6.92 9.83
N GLY A 74 -34.75 6.14 10.29
CA GLY A 74 -34.10 5.09 9.50
C GLY A 74 -34.37 3.70 10.09
N TRP A 75 -33.55 3.29 11.06
CA TRP A 75 -33.45 1.89 11.47
C TRP A 75 -34.75 1.27 12.01
N SER A 76 -35.57 2.03 12.75
CA SER A 76 -36.83 1.51 13.30
C SER A 76 -37.91 1.25 12.24
N LYS A 77 -37.75 1.83 11.04
CA LYS A 77 -38.68 1.67 9.91
C LYS A 77 -38.24 0.58 8.94
N TYR A 78 -37.00 0.09 9.04
CA TYR A 78 -36.41 -0.87 8.11
C TYR A 78 -36.65 -2.31 8.54
N LYS A 79 -36.83 -3.21 7.57
CA LYS A 79 -36.98 -4.65 7.83
C LYS A 79 -35.61 -5.29 7.98
N TRP A 80 -35.13 -5.46 9.20
CA TRP A 80 -33.75 -5.91 9.53
C TRP A 80 -33.33 -7.30 9.03
N TRP A 81 -34.25 -8.13 8.50
CA TRP A 81 -33.97 -9.43 7.89
C TRP A 81 -34.09 -9.45 6.36
N ILE A 82 -34.32 -8.29 5.73
CA ILE A 82 -34.40 -8.10 4.26
C ILE A 82 -33.49 -6.95 3.87
N CYS A 83 -32.97 -6.98 2.65
CA CYS A 83 -32.17 -5.91 2.09
C CYS A 83 -32.99 -4.62 1.89
N GLU A 84 -32.63 -3.56 2.63
CA GLU A 84 -33.20 -2.21 2.52
C GLU A 84 -32.26 -1.33 1.66
N PRO A 85 -32.70 -0.91 0.46
CA PRO A 85 -31.89 -0.11 -0.45
C PRO A 85 -31.71 1.34 0.02
N VAL A 86 -30.85 2.09 -0.66
CA VAL A 86 -30.67 3.52 -0.39
C VAL A 86 -31.80 4.28 -1.09
N ASP A 87 -32.64 4.98 -0.33
CA ASP A 87 -33.63 5.88 -0.93
C ASP A 87 -32.94 7.15 -1.46
N THR A 88 -32.71 7.19 -2.77
CA THR A 88 -32.12 8.33 -3.51
C THR A 88 -33.17 9.35 -3.99
N SER A 89 -34.44 9.18 -3.63
CA SER A 89 -35.51 10.09 -4.06
C SER A 89 -35.42 11.46 -3.37
N ASN A 90 -36.09 12.46 -3.95
CA ASN A 90 -36.23 13.80 -3.35
C ASN A 90 -37.39 13.87 -2.33
N ARG A 91 -37.80 12.72 -1.77
CA ARG A 91 -38.83 12.71 -0.73
C ARG A 91 -38.29 13.36 0.56
N PRO A 92 -39.15 14.02 1.36
CA PRO A 92 -38.71 14.66 2.60
C PRO A 92 -37.98 13.73 3.57
N GLU A 93 -38.41 12.47 3.65
CA GLU A 93 -37.80 11.45 4.53
C GLU A 93 -36.39 11.03 4.06
N ALA A 94 -36.22 10.86 2.75
CA ALA A 94 -34.94 10.49 2.14
C ALA A 94 -33.91 11.64 2.22
N LEU A 95 -34.36 12.88 2.00
CA LEU A 95 -33.56 14.09 2.19
C LEU A 95 -33.17 14.30 3.65
N LEU A 96 -34.07 13.99 4.59
CA LEU A 96 -33.77 14.04 6.02
C LEU A 96 -32.65 13.05 6.39
N ILE A 97 -32.70 11.81 5.87
CA ILE A 97 -31.65 10.82 6.10
C ILE A 97 -30.31 11.29 5.53
N ALA A 98 -30.26 11.77 4.28
CA ALA A 98 -29.04 12.32 3.68
C ALA A 98 -28.46 13.50 4.49
N LYS A 99 -29.33 14.37 5.02
CA LYS A 99 -28.96 15.48 5.90
C LYS A 99 -28.41 15.01 7.25
N LEU A 100 -28.97 13.95 7.85
CA LEU A 100 -28.44 13.36 9.09
C LEU A 100 -27.04 12.76 8.87
N PHE A 101 -26.81 12.12 7.72
CA PHE A 101 -25.49 11.65 7.32
C PHE A 101 -24.49 12.80 7.17
N TYR A 102 -24.90 13.91 6.55
CA TYR A 102 -24.06 15.11 6.49
C TYR A 102 -23.68 15.65 7.87
N TYR A 103 -24.66 15.78 8.78
CA TYR A 103 -24.38 16.20 10.15
C TYR A 103 -23.46 15.23 10.88
N TYR A 104 -23.61 13.92 10.67
CA TYR A 104 -22.68 12.93 11.18
C TYR A 104 -21.25 13.13 10.65
N TYR A 105 -21.08 13.48 9.37
CA TYR A 105 -19.77 13.84 8.81
C TYR A 105 -19.18 15.10 9.43
N VAL A 106 -19.99 16.14 9.66
CA VAL A 106 -19.54 17.35 10.37
C VAL A 106 -19.00 16.99 11.77
N THR A 107 -19.65 16.08 12.51
CA THR A 107 -19.15 15.68 13.83
C THR A 107 -17.76 15.04 13.77
N LYS A 108 -17.36 14.39 12.66
CA LYS A 108 -16.02 13.80 12.54
C LYS A 108 -14.90 14.85 12.46
N TYR A 109 -15.21 16.07 11.99
CA TYR A 109 -14.28 17.21 12.10
C TYR A 109 -14.31 17.84 13.48
N LEU A 110 -15.46 17.87 14.15
CA LEU A 110 -15.54 18.34 15.53
C LEU A 110 -14.68 17.46 16.46
N ASP A 111 -14.64 16.14 16.20
CA ASP A 111 -13.77 15.21 16.91
C ASP A 111 -12.26 15.60 16.84
N TRP A 112 -11.82 16.43 15.87
CA TRP A 112 -10.42 16.89 15.78
C TRP A 112 -10.03 17.84 16.92
N PHE A 113 -11.00 18.50 17.56
CA PHE A 113 -10.74 19.34 18.72
C PHE A 113 -10.17 18.54 19.90
N ASP A 114 -10.44 17.23 19.99
CA ASP A 114 -9.83 16.35 20.99
C ASP A 114 -8.30 16.42 20.96
N THR A 115 -7.73 16.36 19.75
CA THR A 115 -6.28 16.47 19.53
C THR A 115 -5.77 17.88 19.80
N MET A 116 -6.55 18.90 19.45
CA MET A 116 -6.20 20.29 19.74
C MET A 116 -6.10 20.54 21.24
N PHE A 117 -7.02 20.00 22.04
CA PHE A 117 -6.95 20.07 23.49
C PHE A 117 -5.72 19.34 24.04
N PHE A 118 -5.31 18.22 23.46
CA PHE A 118 -4.07 17.55 23.86
C PHE A 118 -2.84 18.42 23.58
N VAL A 119 -2.75 19.03 22.40
CA VAL A 119 -1.66 19.94 22.01
C VAL A 119 -1.58 21.14 22.96
N LEU A 120 -2.69 21.86 23.17
CA LEU A 120 -2.75 23.08 23.99
C LEU A 120 -2.49 22.81 25.49
N ARG A 121 -2.74 21.58 25.95
CA ARG A 121 -2.44 21.15 27.33
C ARG A 121 -1.08 20.46 27.47
N LYS A 122 -0.27 20.42 26.41
CA LYS A 122 1.02 19.69 26.34
C LYS A 122 0.90 18.21 26.68
N LYS A 123 -0.24 17.58 26.39
CA LYS A 123 -0.51 16.16 26.60
C LYS A 123 -0.16 15.33 25.35
N PHE A 124 1.04 15.54 24.81
CA PHE A 124 1.47 14.97 23.52
C PHE A 124 1.50 13.44 23.50
N MET A 125 1.72 12.78 24.66
CA MET A 125 1.68 11.31 24.77
C MET A 125 0.31 10.71 24.43
N HIS A 126 -0.76 11.51 24.48
CA HIS A 126 -2.11 11.08 24.10
C HIS A 126 -2.33 11.09 22.58
N ILE A 127 -1.49 11.80 21.82
CA ILE A 127 -1.54 11.85 20.35
C ILE A 127 -0.80 10.62 19.79
N THR A 128 -1.42 9.46 19.92
CA THR A 128 -0.87 8.20 19.41
C THR A 128 -1.07 8.09 17.89
N VAL A 129 -0.30 7.22 17.24
CA VAL A 129 -0.48 6.89 15.81
C VAL A 129 -1.90 6.40 15.53
N LEU A 130 -2.46 5.58 16.42
CA LEU A 130 -3.82 5.05 16.29
C LEU A 130 -4.85 6.18 16.38
N HIS A 131 -4.68 7.10 17.32
CA HIS A 131 -5.53 8.28 17.48
C HIS A 131 -5.51 9.14 16.21
N LEU A 132 -4.31 9.50 15.74
CA LEU A 132 -4.17 10.34 14.55
C LEU A 132 -4.75 9.67 13.29
N TYR A 133 -4.47 8.37 13.10
CA TYR A 133 -5.02 7.58 11.99
C TYR A 133 -6.54 7.54 12.03
N HIS A 134 -7.13 7.24 13.20
CA HIS A 134 -8.59 7.20 13.37
C HIS A 134 -9.24 8.56 13.03
N HIS A 135 -8.75 9.66 13.60
CA HIS A 135 -9.34 10.98 13.35
C HIS A 135 -9.14 11.46 11.91
N CYS A 136 -8.14 10.98 11.17
CA CYS A 136 -7.99 11.30 9.74
C CYS A 136 -8.86 10.41 8.84
N ILE A 137 -8.96 9.12 9.12
CA ILE A 137 -9.68 8.19 8.25
C ILE A 137 -11.20 8.30 8.40
N MET A 138 -11.70 8.72 9.57
CA MET A 138 -13.14 8.83 9.81
C MET A 138 -13.84 9.87 8.91
N PRO A 139 -13.37 11.12 8.77
CA PRO A 139 -13.93 12.09 7.81
C PRO A 139 -13.87 11.63 6.35
N ILE A 140 -12.79 10.93 5.96
CA ILE A 140 -12.64 10.39 4.60
C ILE A 140 -13.67 9.29 4.34
N ASN A 141 -13.83 8.36 5.28
CA ASN A 141 -14.80 7.28 5.16
C ASN A 141 -16.24 7.79 5.15
N THR A 142 -16.58 8.76 6.00
CA THR A 142 -17.92 9.33 6.03
C THR A 142 -18.23 10.15 4.79
N TRP A 143 -17.25 10.87 4.21
CA TRP A 143 -17.41 11.53 2.91
C TRP A 143 -17.76 10.53 1.81
N ILE A 144 -17.05 9.39 1.75
CA ILE A 144 -17.34 8.33 0.78
C ILE A 144 -18.74 7.75 1.00
N VAL A 145 -19.11 7.44 2.25
CA VAL A 145 -20.44 6.89 2.57
C VAL A 145 -21.55 7.86 2.15
N ILE A 146 -21.40 9.15 2.44
CA ILE A 146 -22.39 10.17 2.05
C ILE A 146 -22.52 10.29 0.54
N ARG A 147 -21.40 10.22 -0.18
CA ARG A 147 -21.38 10.47 -1.62
C ARG A 147 -21.97 9.35 -2.45
N TYR A 148 -21.90 8.12 -1.93
CA TYR A 148 -22.24 6.91 -2.70
C TYR A 148 -23.35 6.05 -2.06
N LEU A 149 -23.54 6.10 -0.73
CA LEU A 149 -24.46 5.23 0.01
C LEU A 149 -25.16 5.95 1.19
N PRO A 150 -25.79 7.13 1.03
CA PRO A 150 -26.42 7.85 2.14
C PRO A 150 -27.80 7.24 2.49
N GLY A 151 -27.83 6.06 3.10
CA GLY A 151 -29.09 5.42 3.52
C GLY A 151 -29.05 3.89 3.64
N GLY A 152 -30.23 3.28 3.74
CA GLY A 152 -30.39 1.83 3.86
C GLY A 152 -29.63 1.23 5.05
N HIS A 153 -29.06 0.04 4.87
CA HIS A 153 -28.36 -0.69 5.92
C HIS A 153 -27.09 0.00 6.46
N SER A 154 -26.54 1.01 5.77
CA SER A 154 -25.37 1.76 6.24
C SER A 154 -25.66 2.62 7.49
N ILE A 155 -26.94 2.93 7.76
CA ILE A 155 -27.38 3.70 8.93
C ILE A 155 -26.97 3.04 10.25
N LEU A 156 -26.94 1.70 10.29
CA LEU A 156 -26.57 0.95 11.49
C LEU A 156 -25.14 1.28 11.96
N GLY A 157 -24.20 1.41 11.02
CA GLY A 157 -22.81 1.77 11.34
C GLY A 157 -22.71 3.16 11.98
N GLY A 158 -23.49 4.11 11.48
CA GLY A 158 -23.61 5.45 12.07
C GLY A 158 -24.22 5.41 13.49
N ILE A 159 -25.31 4.67 13.68
CA ILE A 159 -25.99 4.48 14.99
C ILE A 159 -25.05 3.89 16.03
N VAL A 160 -24.32 2.82 15.71
CA VAL A 160 -23.37 2.19 16.64
C VAL A 160 -22.25 3.16 16.98
N ASN A 161 -21.72 3.89 16.00
CA ASN A 161 -20.66 4.85 16.23
C ASN A 161 -21.12 6.03 17.11
N THR A 162 -22.27 6.64 16.83
CA THR A 162 -22.80 7.76 17.63
C THR A 162 -23.15 7.31 19.05
N LEU A 163 -23.68 6.10 19.25
CA LEU A 163 -23.90 5.53 20.58
C LEU A 163 -22.60 5.42 21.38
N VAL A 164 -21.52 4.91 20.76
CA VAL A 164 -20.20 4.85 21.41
C VAL A 164 -19.68 6.24 21.75
N HIS A 165 -19.89 7.24 20.87
CA HIS A 165 -19.45 8.61 21.11
C HIS A 165 -20.26 9.30 22.23
N VAL A 166 -21.57 9.03 22.34
CA VAL A 166 -22.39 9.49 23.49
C VAL A 166 -21.81 8.97 24.80
N ILE A 167 -21.54 7.66 24.88
CA ILE A 167 -21.00 7.02 26.07
C ILE A 167 -19.59 7.55 26.41
N MET A 168 -18.73 7.69 25.39
CA MET A 168 -17.35 8.15 25.53
C MET A 168 -17.26 9.62 25.97
N TYR A 169 -17.99 10.54 25.32
CA TYR A 169 -17.97 11.95 25.70
C TYR A 169 -18.63 12.18 27.06
N THR A 170 -19.64 11.39 27.43
CA THR A 170 -20.21 11.40 28.79
C THR A 170 -19.15 11.04 29.82
N TYR A 171 -18.37 9.98 29.57
CA TYR A 171 -17.23 9.62 30.43
C TYR A 171 -16.20 10.75 30.51
N TYR A 172 -15.85 11.39 29.38
CA TYR A 172 -14.88 12.50 29.37
C TYR A 172 -15.37 13.75 30.11
N THR A 173 -16.67 14.06 30.07
CA THR A 173 -17.28 15.11 30.87
C THR A 173 -17.10 14.83 32.36
N PHE A 174 -17.49 13.64 32.83
CA PHE A 174 -17.34 13.27 34.24
C PHE A 174 -15.87 13.20 34.69
N ALA A 175 -14.96 12.75 33.81
CA ALA A 175 -13.53 12.74 34.09
C ALA A 175 -12.96 14.16 34.23
N ALA A 176 -13.52 15.14 33.52
CA ALA A 176 -13.11 16.53 33.55
C ALA A 176 -13.67 17.31 34.77
N LEU A 177 -14.75 16.83 35.42
CA LEU A 177 -15.35 17.52 36.59
C LEU A 177 -14.44 17.51 37.83
N GLY A 178 -13.60 16.48 38.01
CA GLY A 178 -12.55 16.45 39.03
C GLY A 178 -12.51 15.13 39.82
N PRO A 179 -11.69 15.06 40.89
CA PRO A 179 -11.47 13.84 41.67
C PRO A 179 -12.73 13.25 42.29
N GLU A 180 -13.67 14.12 42.70
CA GLU A 180 -14.96 13.71 43.28
C GLU A 180 -15.82 12.89 42.34
N TRP A 181 -15.76 13.16 41.03
CA TRP A 181 -16.52 12.43 40.01
C TRP A 181 -15.73 11.26 39.43
N GLN A 182 -14.39 11.34 39.40
CA GLN A 182 -13.52 10.28 38.89
C GLN A 182 -13.66 8.96 39.66
N LYS A 183 -14.02 8.99 40.94
CA LYS A 183 -14.25 7.77 41.76
C LYS A 183 -15.39 6.89 41.24
N TYR A 184 -16.35 7.46 40.52
CA TYR A 184 -17.50 6.72 39.96
C TYR A 184 -17.22 6.15 38.55
N LEU A 185 -16.02 6.35 38.00
CA LEU A 185 -15.65 5.98 36.62
C LEU A 185 -15.02 4.58 36.50
N TRP A 186 -15.47 3.63 37.32
CA TRP A 186 -14.99 2.23 37.35
C TRP A 186 -15.21 1.48 36.02
N TRP A 187 -16.15 1.94 35.20
CA TRP A 187 -16.58 1.30 33.97
C TRP A 187 -15.74 1.64 32.73
N LYS A 188 -14.61 2.35 32.88
CA LYS A 188 -13.64 2.66 31.80
C LYS A 188 -13.23 1.43 30.99
N LYS A 189 -13.07 0.27 31.65
CA LYS A 189 -12.71 -1.00 31.00
C LYS A 189 -13.76 -1.42 29.98
N TYR A 190 -15.04 -1.24 30.28
CA TYR A 190 -16.14 -1.59 29.38
C TYR A 190 -16.25 -0.65 28.18
N ILE A 191 -15.92 0.64 28.34
CA ILE A 191 -15.80 1.58 27.21
C ILE A 191 -14.73 1.11 26.22
N THR A 192 -13.59 0.64 26.74
CA THR A 192 -12.49 0.14 25.89
C THR A 192 -12.92 -1.11 25.13
N VAL A 193 -13.65 -2.02 25.78
CA VAL A 193 -14.24 -3.20 25.14
C VAL A 193 -15.27 -2.79 24.08
N LEU A 194 -16.14 -1.82 24.36
CA LEU A 194 -17.14 -1.31 23.42
C LEU A 194 -16.49 -0.65 22.18
N GLN A 195 -15.41 0.11 22.38
CA GLN A 195 -14.59 0.67 21.30
C GLN A 195 -13.86 -0.40 20.46
N MET A 196 -13.48 -1.53 21.08
CA MET A 196 -12.93 -2.69 20.37
C MET A 196 -14.01 -3.44 19.58
N ILE A 197 -15.21 -3.56 20.14
CA ILE A 197 -16.40 -4.13 19.48
C ILE A 197 -16.75 -3.32 18.23
N ALA A 198 -16.71 -1.98 18.30
CA ALA A 198 -16.92 -1.13 17.12
C ALA A 198 -15.84 -1.30 16.01
N LYS A 199 -14.71 -1.96 16.31
CA LYS A 199 -13.63 -2.31 15.37
C LYS A 199 -13.66 -3.79 14.94
N LEU A 200 -14.70 -4.55 15.28
CA LEU A 200 -14.80 -6.00 15.06
C LEU A 200 -14.55 -6.43 13.62
N PHE A 201 -14.97 -5.65 12.61
CA PHE A 201 -14.70 -5.94 11.20
C PHE A 201 -13.21 -5.96 10.85
N TYR A 202 -12.43 -5.01 11.39
CA TYR A 202 -10.99 -4.96 11.17
C TYR A 202 -10.28 -6.12 11.89
N TYR A 203 -10.73 -6.47 13.10
CA TYR A 203 -10.16 -7.61 13.82
C TYR A 203 -10.54 -8.94 13.17
N TYR A 204 -11.77 -9.11 12.69
CA TYR A 204 -12.21 -10.27 11.90
C TYR A 204 -11.42 -10.40 10.60
N TYR A 205 -11.13 -9.29 9.92
CA TYR A 205 -10.21 -9.28 8.77
C TYR A 205 -8.81 -9.77 9.16
N VAL A 206 -8.25 -9.27 10.25
CA VAL A 206 -6.93 -9.71 10.75
C VAL A 206 -6.94 -11.19 11.16
N THR A 207 -8.02 -11.70 11.78
CA THR A 207 -8.08 -13.12 12.17
C THR A 207 -7.99 -14.05 10.97
N LYS A 208 -8.54 -13.71 9.80
CA LYS A 208 -8.42 -14.56 8.60
C LYS A 208 -7.00 -14.68 8.05
N TYR A 209 -6.13 -13.71 8.31
CA TYR A 209 -4.69 -13.85 8.04
C TYR A 209 -3.99 -14.64 9.16
N LEU A 210 -4.47 -14.55 10.40
CA LEU A 210 -3.95 -15.38 11.49
C LEU A 210 -4.29 -16.86 11.28
N ASP A 211 -5.43 -17.18 10.65
CA ASP A 211 -5.80 -18.55 10.28
C ASP A 211 -4.77 -19.20 9.33
N TRP A 212 -3.90 -18.44 8.66
CA TRP A 212 -2.79 -19.01 7.87
C TRP A 212 -1.73 -19.68 8.74
N PHE A 213 -1.61 -19.30 10.02
CA PHE A 213 -0.69 -19.95 10.94
C PHE A 213 -1.04 -21.42 11.17
N ASP A 214 -2.30 -21.83 11.05
CA ASP A 214 -2.69 -23.25 11.12
C ASP A 214 -1.97 -24.08 10.05
N THR A 215 -1.87 -23.54 8.83
CA THR A 215 -1.14 -24.17 7.71
C THR A 215 0.36 -24.19 7.99
N ILE A 216 0.92 -23.11 8.53
CA ILE A 216 2.33 -23.03 8.93
C ILE A 216 2.64 -24.07 10.01
N PHE A 217 1.79 -24.21 11.02
CA PHE A 217 1.98 -25.20 12.09
C PHE A 217 1.88 -26.63 11.59
N PHE A 218 0.99 -26.95 10.63
CA PHE A 218 0.96 -28.29 10.02
C PHE A 218 2.24 -28.59 9.22
N ILE A 219 2.80 -27.61 8.52
CA ILE A 219 4.08 -27.75 7.81
C ILE A 219 5.23 -27.95 8.79
N LEU A 220 5.32 -27.11 9.82
CA LEU A 220 6.37 -27.19 10.85
C LEU A 220 6.32 -28.50 11.64
N ARG A 221 5.11 -29.03 11.90
CA ARG A 221 4.89 -30.33 12.53
C ARG A 221 4.99 -31.52 11.56
N LYS A 222 5.31 -31.27 10.28
CA LYS A 222 5.35 -32.28 9.20
C LYS A 222 4.05 -33.09 9.05
N LYS A 223 2.91 -32.53 9.46
CA LYS A 223 1.58 -33.17 9.40
C LYS A 223 0.87 -32.88 8.08
N PHE A 224 1.50 -33.24 6.95
CA PHE A 224 1.00 -32.93 5.61
C PHE A 224 -0.36 -33.56 5.26
N THR A 225 -0.74 -34.64 5.96
CA THR A 225 -2.07 -35.28 5.81
C THR A 225 -3.23 -34.38 6.23
N HIS A 226 -2.96 -33.33 7.02
CA HIS A 226 -3.98 -32.38 7.50
C HIS A 226 -4.20 -31.23 6.50
N ILE A 227 -3.29 -31.03 5.54
CA ILE A 227 -3.40 -30.02 4.47
C ILE A 227 -4.22 -30.63 3.34
N THR A 228 -5.53 -30.67 3.52
CA THR A 228 -6.48 -31.17 2.52
C THR A 228 -6.79 -30.13 1.45
N VAL A 229 -7.38 -30.56 0.33
CA VAL A 229 -7.92 -29.64 -0.71
C VAL A 229 -8.94 -28.67 -0.10
N LEU A 230 -9.80 -29.17 0.78
CA LEU A 230 -10.78 -28.35 1.50
C LEU A 230 -10.09 -27.27 2.35
N HIS A 231 -9.05 -27.67 3.11
CA HIS A 231 -8.25 -26.75 3.93
C HIS A 231 -7.58 -25.66 3.09
N LEU A 232 -6.90 -26.04 2.01
CA LEU A 232 -6.17 -25.09 1.17
C LEU A 232 -7.10 -24.12 0.43
N TYR A 233 -8.22 -24.63 -0.09
CA TYR A 233 -9.25 -23.81 -0.75
C TYR A 233 -9.86 -22.81 0.23
N HIS A 234 -10.24 -23.25 1.43
CA HIS A 234 -10.79 -22.40 2.48
C HIS A 234 -9.82 -21.29 2.92
N HIS A 235 -8.60 -21.63 3.34
CA HIS A 235 -7.65 -20.63 3.84
C HIS A 235 -7.11 -19.70 2.74
N GLY A 236 -7.12 -20.13 1.48
CA GLY A 236 -6.72 -19.31 0.33
C GLY A 236 -7.77 -18.27 -0.06
N ILE A 237 -9.06 -18.64 -0.08
CA ILE A 237 -10.14 -17.74 -0.55
C ILE A 237 -10.68 -16.82 0.54
N MET A 238 -10.59 -17.21 1.82
CA MET A 238 -11.26 -16.48 2.90
C MET A 238 -10.75 -15.05 3.14
N PRO A 239 -9.43 -14.76 3.11
CA PRO A 239 -8.94 -13.38 3.23
C PRO A 239 -9.36 -12.50 2.06
N ILE A 240 -9.52 -13.08 0.86
CA ILE A 240 -10.00 -12.38 -0.35
C ILE A 240 -11.48 -12.03 -0.17
N ASN A 241 -12.29 -12.98 0.30
CA ASN A 241 -13.71 -12.76 0.59
C ASN A 241 -13.94 -11.67 1.64
N VAL A 242 -13.24 -11.74 2.78
CA VAL A 242 -13.39 -10.72 3.83
C VAL A 242 -12.84 -9.36 3.39
N TRP A 243 -11.78 -9.32 2.58
CA TRP A 243 -11.32 -8.07 1.95
C TRP A 243 -12.39 -7.46 1.04
N MET A 244 -13.03 -8.25 0.17
CA MET A 244 -14.09 -7.76 -0.70
C MET A 244 -15.31 -7.29 0.08
N PHE A 245 -15.73 -8.03 1.09
CA PHE A 245 -16.84 -7.64 1.96
C PHE A 245 -16.55 -6.34 2.71
N ALA A 246 -15.40 -6.24 3.38
CA ALA A 246 -14.99 -5.03 4.09
C ALA A 246 -14.81 -3.81 3.17
N ARG A 247 -14.42 -4.02 1.89
CA ARG A 247 -14.17 -2.93 0.94
C ARG A 247 -15.42 -2.45 0.23
N PHE A 248 -16.31 -3.36 -0.17
CA PHE A 248 -17.40 -3.03 -1.08
C PHE A 248 -18.77 -3.04 -0.40
N VAL A 249 -18.93 -3.73 0.73
CA VAL A 249 -20.20 -3.79 1.47
C VAL A 249 -19.92 -3.93 2.99
N PRO A 250 -19.45 -2.86 3.67
CA PRO A 250 -19.07 -2.90 5.08
C PRO A 250 -20.26 -2.99 6.07
N GLY A 251 -21.36 -3.64 5.69
CA GLY A 251 -22.56 -3.79 6.53
C GLY A 251 -23.69 -4.57 5.85
N GLY A 252 -24.89 -4.56 6.43
CA GLY A 252 -26.07 -5.23 5.87
C GLY A 252 -26.04 -6.76 5.98
N ASP A 253 -26.58 -7.45 4.96
CA ASP A 253 -26.84 -8.89 4.97
C ASP A 253 -25.59 -9.78 5.19
N ILE A 254 -24.40 -9.26 4.92
CA ILE A 254 -23.13 -9.98 5.08
C ILE A 254 -22.80 -10.21 6.56
N ILE A 255 -23.28 -9.33 7.45
CA ILE A 255 -23.07 -9.44 8.91
C ILE A 255 -23.62 -10.77 9.44
N LEU A 256 -24.76 -11.23 8.92
CA LEU A 256 -25.36 -12.50 9.36
C LEU A 256 -24.45 -13.69 9.05
N GLY A 257 -23.85 -13.71 7.86
CA GLY A 257 -22.88 -14.75 7.46
C GLY A 257 -21.63 -14.74 8.34
N GLU A 258 -21.13 -13.57 8.74
CA GLU A 258 -19.99 -13.44 9.64
C GLU A 258 -20.32 -13.87 11.07
N ILE A 259 -21.50 -13.53 11.59
CA ILE A 259 -21.98 -13.98 12.91
C ILE A 259 -22.07 -15.51 12.95
N ILE A 260 -22.70 -16.14 11.95
CA ILE A 260 -22.82 -17.60 11.90
C ILE A 260 -21.43 -18.23 11.77
N ASN A 261 -20.57 -17.70 10.89
CA ASN A 261 -19.22 -18.22 10.70
C ASN A 261 -18.37 -18.15 11.97
N THR A 262 -18.46 -17.05 12.72
CA THR A 262 -17.73 -16.87 13.97
C THR A 262 -18.23 -17.81 15.06
N LEU A 263 -19.55 -18.00 15.20
CA LEU A 263 -20.14 -18.96 16.13
C LEU A 263 -19.69 -20.40 15.83
N VAL A 264 -19.68 -20.81 14.56
CA VAL A 264 -19.19 -22.13 14.15
C VAL A 264 -17.69 -22.27 14.41
N HIS A 265 -16.89 -21.22 14.17
CA HIS A 265 -15.46 -21.23 14.49
C HIS A 265 -15.19 -21.33 15.99
N VAL A 266 -15.96 -20.68 16.86
CA VAL A 266 -15.83 -20.83 18.31
C VAL A 266 -15.98 -22.31 18.70
N ILE A 267 -17.00 -22.98 18.18
CA ILE A 267 -17.26 -24.41 18.45
C ILE A 267 -16.14 -25.30 17.87
N MET A 268 -15.68 -25.01 16.66
CA MET A 268 -14.61 -25.77 16.00
C MET A 268 -13.25 -25.62 16.72
N TYR A 269 -12.85 -24.40 17.08
CA TYR A 269 -11.59 -24.18 17.79
C TYR A 269 -11.64 -24.73 19.21
N THR A 270 -12.79 -24.69 19.88
CA THR A 270 -12.99 -25.37 21.17
C THR A 270 -12.72 -26.88 21.05
N TYR A 271 -13.23 -27.52 19.99
CA TYR A 271 -12.90 -28.92 19.70
C TYR A 271 -11.40 -29.14 19.47
N TYR A 272 -10.71 -28.25 18.73
CA TYR A 272 -9.26 -28.38 18.49
C TYR A 272 -8.42 -28.22 19.76
N ILE A 273 -8.82 -27.35 20.69
CA ILE A 273 -8.16 -27.22 21.99
C ILE A 273 -8.27 -28.53 22.77
N PHE A 274 -9.48 -29.09 22.91
CA PHE A 274 -9.66 -30.35 23.61
C PHE A 274 -8.98 -31.54 22.90
N ALA A 275 -8.92 -31.54 21.57
CA ALA A 275 -8.19 -32.55 20.82
C ALA A 275 -6.66 -32.46 21.00
N ALA A 276 -6.15 -31.26 21.35
CA ALA A 276 -4.74 -31.02 21.60
C ALA A 276 -4.27 -31.39 23.02
N LEU A 277 -5.18 -31.53 23.98
CA LEU A 277 -4.89 -31.93 25.38
C LEU A 277 -4.51 -33.42 25.54
N GLY A 278 -4.45 -34.18 24.44
CA GLY A 278 -3.91 -35.53 24.41
C GLY A 278 -4.95 -36.64 24.39
N PRO A 279 -4.50 -37.91 24.44
CA PRO A 279 -5.36 -39.09 24.23
C PRO A 279 -6.47 -39.26 25.26
N GLU A 280 -6.30 -38.72 26.47
CA GLU A 280 -7.33 -38.78 27.53
C GLU A 280 -8.56 -37.94 27.18
N TRP A 281 -8.34 -36.72 26.70
CA TRP A 281 -9.41 -35.81 26.29
C TRP A 281 -10.07 -36.20 24.97
N GLN A 282 -9.32 -36.82 24.06
CA GLN A 282 -9.84 -37.24 22.74
C GLN A 282 -10.99 -38.26 22.83
N LYS A 283 -11.07 -39.06 23.91
CA LYS A 283 -12.14 -40.04 24.14
C LYS A 283 -13.51 -39.39 24.29
N TYR A 284 -13.57 -38.17 24.84
CA TYR A 284 -14.80 -37.42 25.08
C TYR A 284 -15.28 -36.65 23.84
N LEU A 285 -14.54 -36.69 22.73
CA LEU A 285 -14.80 -35.93 21.51
C LEU A 285 -15.66 -36.71 20.49
N TRP A 286 -16.68 -37.42 20.97
CA TRP A 286 -17.62 -38.21 20.15
C TRP A 286 -18.43 -37.34 19.17
N TRP A 287 -18.56 -36.05 19.45
CA TRP A 287 -19.39 -35.09 18.71
C TRP A 287 -18.69 -34.46 17.50
N LYS A 288 -17.48 -34.91 17.14
CA LYS A 288 -16.73 -34.45 15.95
C LYS A 288 -17.59 -34.39 14.67
N LYS A 289 -18.44 -35.41 14.48
CA LYS A 289 -19.36 -35.52 13.32
C LYS A 289 -20.35 -34.36 13.27
N TYR A 290 -20.89 -33.94 14.42
CA TYR A 290 -21.88 -32.86 14.50
C TYR A 290 -21.28 -31.49 14.20
N ILE A 291 -19.98 -31.28 14.44
CA ILE A 291 -19.26 -30.07 14.01
C ILE A 291 -19.25 -29.97 12.49
N THR A 292 -18.97 -31.07 11.79
CA THR A 292 -18.97 -31.11 10.32
C THR A 292 -20.38 -30.88 9.76
N VAL A 293 -21.41 -31.43 10.42
CA VAL A 293 -22.82 -31.16 10.07
C VAL A 293 -23.15 -29.68 10.28
N LEU A 294 -22.75 -29.09 11.40
CA LEU A 294 -22.97 -27.67 11.70
C LEU A 294 -22.31 -26.74 10.66
N GLN A 295 -21.10 -27.08 10.21
CA GLN A 295 -20.40 -26.36 9.13
C GLN A 295 -21.16 -26.47 7.80
N MET A 296 -21.73 -27.63 7.46
CA MET A 296 -22.57 -27.77 6.26
C MET A 296 -23.87 -26.97 6.38
N VAL A 297 -24.52 -26.97 7.55
CA VAL A 297 -25.74 -26.18 7.81
C VAL A 297 -25.45 -24.68 7.64
N GLN A 298 -24.32 -24.17 8.12
CA GLN A 298 -23.89 -22.78 7.89
C GLN A 298 -23.87 -22.43 6.40
N PHE A 299 -23.34 -23.31 5.53
CA PHE A 299 -23.30 -23.04 4.10
C PHE A 299 -24.68 -23.13 3.44
N VAL A 300 -25.55 -24.03 3.89
CA VAL A 300 -26.94 -24.10 3.42
C VAL A 300 -27.70 -22.82 3.76
N VAL A 301 -27.59 -22.33 5.00
CA VAL A 301 -28.20 -21.06 5.42
C VAL A 301 -27.67 -19.90 4.59
N GLY A 302 -26.35 -19.84 4.36
CA GLY A 302 -25.74 -18.81 3.51
C GLY A 302 -26.21 -18.87 2.05
N VAL A 303 -26.38 -20.06 1.47
CA VAL A 303 -26.90 -20.25 0.11
C VAL A 303 -28.36 -19.79 0.01
N ILE A 304 -29.21 -20.17 0.97
CA ILE A 304 -30.61 -19.74 1.01
C ILE A 304 -30.71 -18.22 1.10
N GLN A 305 -29.93 -17.60 1.99
CA GLN A 305 -29.87 -16.14 2.12
C GLN A 305 -29.46 -15.47 0.80
N GLY A 306 -28.48 -16.03 0.08
CA GLY A 306 -28.07 -15.54 -1.23
C GLY A 306 -29.13 -15.62 -2.31
N LEU A 307 -29.85 -16.74 -2.35
CA LEU A 307 -30.95 -16.93 -3.30
C LEU A 307 -32.09 -15.95 -3.02
N LEU A 308 -32.38 -15.65 -1.75
CA LEU A 308 -33.34 -14.62 -1.37
C LEU A 308 -32.89 -13.22 -1.83
N LEU A 309 -31.60 -12.88 -1.71
CA LEU A 309 -31.06 -11.60 -2.18
C LEU A 309 -31.09 -11.45 -3.70
N LEU A 310 -30.92 -12.54 -4.45
CA LEU A 310 -31.09 -12.58 -5.90
C LEU A 310 -32.58 -12.49 -6.31
N TYR A 311 -33.47 -13.08 -5.52
CA TYR A 311 -34.91 -13.11 -5.78
C TYR A 311 -35.58 -11.74 -5.55
N TYR A 312 -35.28 -11.07 -4.43
CA TYR A 312 -35.91 -9.78 -4.07
C TYR A 312 -35.33 -8.54 -4.79
N GLN A 313 -34.46 -8.70 -5.80
CA GLN A 313 -33.88 -7.61 -6.62
C GLN A 313 -33.30 -6.45 -5.80
N CYS A 314 -32.56 -6.72 -4.74
CA CYS A 314 -31.95 -5.65 -3.96
C CYS A 314 -30.82 -4.94 -4.73
N GLU A 315 -30.57 -3.65 -4.41
CA GLU A 315 -29.41 -2.87 -4.86
C GLU A 315 -28.06 -3.36 -4.27
N PHE A 316 -28.01 -4.61 -3.80
CA PHE A 316 -26.76 -5.23 -3.42
C PHE A 316 -25.90 -5.47 -4.67
N PRO A 317 -24.56 -5.26 -4.62
CA PRO A 317 -23.70 -5.47 -5.79
C PRO A 317 -23.79 -6.90 -6.33
N LYS A 318 -24.53 -7.09 -7.44
CA LYS A 318 -24.78 -8.40 -8.06
C LYS A 318 -23.48 -9.14 -8.41
N THR A 319 -22.42 -8.39 -8.73
CA THR A 319 -21.08 -8.95 -8.98
C THR A 319 -20.48 -9.65 -7.76
N ILE A 320 -20.75 -9.16 -6.55
CA ILE A 320 -20.30 -9.80 -5.30
C ILE A 320 -21.18 -11.02 -4.98
N LEU A 321 -22.49 -10.94 -5.24
CA LEU A 321 -23.38 -12.10 -5.16
C LEU A 321 -22.89 -13.23 -6.10
N TYR A 322 -22.67 -12.93 -7.38
CA TYR A 322 -22.24 -13.92 -8.37
C TYR A 322 -20.84 -14.50 -8.10
N PHE A 323 -19.99 -13.80 -7.34
CA PHE A 323 -18.69 -14.32 -6.92
C PHE A 323 -18.77 -15.17 -5.64
N CYS A 324 -19.51 -14.72 -4.62
CA CYS A 324 -19.51 -15.36 -3.30
C CYS A 324 -20.50 -16.54 -3.18
N TYR A 325 -21.63 -16.52 -3.87
CA TYR A 325 -22.65 -17.58 -3.70
C TYR A 325 -22.32 -18.92 -4.37
N PRO A 326 -21.71 -18.97 -5.58
CA PRO A 326 -21.19 -20.22 -6.12
C PRO A 326 -20.17 -20.89 -5.20
N GLN A 327 -19.44 -20.12 -4.40
CA GLN A 327 -18.50 -20.66 -3.42
C GLN A 327 -19.20 -21.36 -2.26
N GLY A 328 -20.39 -20.91 -1.85
CA GLY A 328 -21.22 -21.61 -0.85
C GLY A 328 -21.55 -23.04 -1.28
N PHE A 329 -21.86 -23.24 -2.57
CA PHE A 329 -22.08 -24.58 -3.15
C PHE A 329 -20.80 -25.41 -3.21
N ILE A 330 -19.66 -24.80 -3.55
CA ILE A 330 -18.35 -25.47 -3.56
C ILE A 330 -17.96 -25.91 -2.14
N PHE A 331 -18.15 -25.06 -1.13
CA PHE A 331 -17.90 -25.42 0.26
C PHE A 331 -18.83 -26.54 0.72
N LEU A 332 -20.12 -26.46 0.41
CA LEU A 332 -21.07 -27.52 0.74
C LEU A 332 -20.66 -28.87 0.11
N ALA A 333 -20.25 -28.87 -1.16
CA ALA A 333 -19.79 -30.08 -1.86
C ALA A 333 -18.49 -30.65 -1.27
N LEU A 334 -17.52 -29.81 -0.93
CA LEU A 334 -16.25 -30.23 -0.34
C LEU A 334 -16.44 -30.78 1.09
N PHE A 335 -17.29 -30.15 1.90
CA PHE A 335 -17.63 -30.63 3.24
C PHE A 335 -18.48 -31.91 3.19
N ALA A 336 -19.41 -32.05 2.24
CA ALA A 336 -20.17 -33.28 2.03
C ALA A 336 -19.26 -34.45 1.64
N ASN A 337 -18.30 -34.21 0.72
CA ASN A 337 -17.30 -35.21 0.35
C ASN A 337 -16.40 -35.59 1.53
N PHE A 338 -15.95 -34.61 2.33
CA PHE A 338 -15.20 -34.87 3.56
C PHE A 338 -16.02 -35.70 4.57
N TYR A 339 -17.31 -35.41 4.72
CA TYR A 339 -18.21 -36.12 5.63
C TYR A 339 -18.42 -37.59 5.23
N VAL A 340 -18.70 -37.85 3.95
CA VAL A 340 -18.84 -39.22 3.41
C VAL A 340 -17.53 -39.99 3.60
N LYS A 341 -16.39 -39.39 3.25
CA LYS A 341 -15.07 -40.02 3.39
C LYS A 341 -14.68 -40.33 4.84
N SER A 342 -15.08 -39.49 5.79
CA SER A 342 -14.64 -39.59 7.18
C SER A 342 -15.59 -40.39 8.07
N TYR A 343 -16.88 -40.50 7.72
CA TYR A 343 -17.91 -41.01 8.63
C TYR A 343 -18.83 -42.12 8.09
N THR A 344 -18.78 -42.49 6.81
CA THR A 344 -19.60 -43.60 6.26
C THR A 344 -18.77 -44.84 5.89
N LYS A 345 -19.23 -46.03 6.30
CA LYS A 345 -18.52 -47.33 6.15
C LYS A 345 -18.50 -47.92 4.72
N ARG A 346 -19.31 -47.42 3.79
CA ARG A 346 -19.35 -47.83 2.36
C ARG A 346 -19.05 -46.65 1.43
N GLY A 347 -18.01 -45.89 1.72
CA GLY A 347 -17.64 -44.74 0.90
C GLY A 347 -16.96 -45.15 -0.40
N HIS A 348 -17.74 -45.47 -1.45
CA HIS A 348 -17.21 -45.29 -2.80
C HIS A 348 -16.83 -43.81 -2.94
N VAL A 349 -15.57 -43.56 -3.31
CA VAL A 349 -15.10 -42.20 -3.48
C VAL A 349 -15.88 -41.58 -4.65
N LEU A 350 -16.67 -40.53 -4.39
CA LEU A 350 -17.32 -39.77 -5.46
C LEU A 350 -16.29 -39.17 -6.43
N PHE A 351 -15.06 -38.88 -5.93
CA PHE A 351 -13.90 -38.46 -6.70
C PHE A 351 -12.62 -39.16 -6.20
N GLY A 352 -12.35 -40.38 -6.68
CA GLY A 352 -11.27 -41.25 -6.22
C GLY A 352 -9.99 -41.17 -7.03
N GLY A 353 -8.92 -40.71 -6.39
CA GLY A 353 -7.54 -40.96 -6.81
C GLY A 353 -6.54 -40.44 -5.77
N SER A 354 -5.33 -41.00 -5.74
CA SER A 354 -4.16 -40.30 -5.18
C SER A 354 -3.80 -39.17 -6.14
N VAL A 355 -4.63 -38.15 -6.08
CA VAL A 355 -4.68 -37.06 -7.03
C VAL A 355 -3.66 -36.02 -6.54
N ASN A 356 -2.68 -35.65 -7.36
CA ASN A 356 -1.77 -34.53 -7.05
C ASN A 356 -2.64 -33.32 -6.70
N THR A 357 -2.72 -33.02 -5.41
CA THR A 357 -3.79 -32.21 -4.80
C THR A 357 -3.76 -30.76 -5.25
N PHE A 358 -2.62 -30.28 -5.75
CA PHE A 358 -2.48 -28.96 -6.34
C PHE A 358 -3.00 -28.92 -7.79
N ASP A 359 -2.65 -29.94 -8.58
CA ASP A 359 -2.93 -29.99 -10.02
C ASP A 359 -4.42 -30.01 -10.29
N HIS A 360 -5.19 -30.73 -9.49
CA HIS A 360 -6.63 -30.83 -9.67
C HIS A 360 -7.39 -29.63 -9.10
N VAL A 361 -6.91 -29.00 -8.02
CA VAL A 361 -7.50 -27.74 -7.55
C VAL A 361 -7.32 -26.65 -8.62
N VAL A 362 -6.13 -26.56 -9.20
CA VAL A 362 -5.88 -25.64 -10.32
C VAL A 362 -6.72 -26.03 -11.53
N MET A 363 -6.83 -27.32 -11.86
CA MET A 363 -7.57 -27.80 -13.04
C MET A 363 -9.09 -27.63 -12.91
N TYR A 364 -9.69 -27.94 -11.76
CA TYR A 364 -11.13 -27.71 -11.53
C TYR A 364 -11.45 -26.23 -11.42
N THR A 365 -10.59 -25.44 -10.78
CA THR A 365 -10.70 -23.97 -10.80
C THR A 365 -10.60 -23.45 -12.24
N TYR A 366 -9.68 -23.99 -13.05
CA TYR A 366 -9.53 -23.69 -14.48
C TYR A 366 -10.77 -24.05 -15.29
N TYR A 367 -11.33 -25.26 -15.17
CA TYR A 367 -12.49 -25.68 -15.97
C TYR A 367 -13.77 -24.94 -15.57
N THR A 368 -13.93 -24.64 -14.28
CA THR A 368 -15.05 -23.83 -13.77
C THR A 368 -14.95 -22.39 -14.27
N LEU A 369 -13.73 -21.84 -14.37
CA LEU A 369 -13.48 -20.53 -14.97
C LEU A 369 -13.60 -20.57 -16.51
N ALA A 370 -13.20 -21.66 -17.17
CA ALA A 370 -13.27 -21.83 -18.63
C ALA A 370 -14.71 -21.99 -19.15
N ALA A 371 -15.61 -22.55 -18.34
CA ALA A 371 -17.02 -22.74 -18.66
C ALA A 371 -17.84 -21.43 -18.71
N LEU A 372 -17.28 -20.32 -18.20
CA LEU A 372 -17.88 -18.97 -18.24
C LEU A 372 -17.78 -18.30 -19.62
N GLY A 373 -17.48 -19.06 -20.67
CA GLY A 373 -17.44 -18.62 -22.07
C GLY A 373 -16.06 -18.12 -22.55
N PRO A 374 -15.93 -17.83 -23.87
CA PRO A 374 -14.65 -17.58 -24.54
C PRO A 374 -13.88 -16.35 -24.02
N GLN A 375 -14.54 -15.45 -23.28
CA GLN A 375 -13.85 -14.36 -22.58
C GLN A 375 -13.01 -14.88 -21.41
N MET A 376 -13.50 -15.80 -20.58
CA MET A 376 -12.76 -16.29 -19.41
C MET A 376 -11.61 -17.25 -19.77
N GLN A 377 -11.68 -17.90 -20.93
CA GLN A 377 -10.58 -18.73 -21.44
C GLN A 377 -9.29 -17.93 -21.72
N LYS A 378 -9.35 -16.62 -22.00
CA LYS A 378 -8.15 -15.76 -22.18
C LYS A 378 -7.36 -15.51 -20.88
N TYR A 379 -7.94 -15.76 -19.71
CA TYR A 379 -7.33 -15.54 -18.40
C TYR A 379 -6.65 -16.79 -17.83
N LEU A 380 -6.72 -17.93 -18.52
CA LEU A 380 -6.22 -19.21 -18.03
C LEU A 380 -4.75 -19.52 -18.42
N TRP A 381 -3.90 -18.48 -18.49
CA TRP A 381 -2.52 -18.57 -19.00
C TRP A 381 -1.52 -19.22 -18.03
N TRP A 382 -1.89 -19.40 -16.76
CA TRP A 382 -1.08 -20.01 -15.69
C TRP A 382 -0.73 -21.48 -15.94
N LYS A 383 -1.39 -22.17 -16.89
CA LYS A 383 -1.10 -23.57 -17.26
C LYS A 383 0.38 -23.77 -17.65
N ARG A 384 1.01 -22.80 -18.34
CA ARG A 384 2.42 -22.86 -18.79
C ARG A 384 3.44 -22.73 -17.66
N TYR A 385 3.04 -22.12 -16.54
CA TYR A 385 3.93 -21.82 -15.42
C TYR A 385 3.83 -22.88 -14.32
N ILE A 386 2.67 -23.55 -14.22
CA ILE A 386 2.48 -24.71 -13.33
C ILE A 386 3.24 -25.94 -13.84
N THR A 387 3.34 -26.13 -15.16
CA THR A 387 4.18 -27.19 -15.75
C THR A 387 5.67 -26.96 -15.51
N LEU A 388 6.12 -25.69 -15.51
CA LEU A 388 7.48 -25.29 -15.16
C LEU A 388 7.78 -25.46 -13.66
N MET A 389 6.83 -25.10 -12.78
CA MET A 389 6.94 -25.38 -11.33
C MET A 389 6.89 -26.89 -11.03
N GLN A 390 6.09 -27.67 -11.76
CA GLN A 390 6.04 -29.14 -11.66
C GLN A 390 7.37 -29.78 -12.10
N MET A 391 7.98 -29.31 -13.20
CA MET A 391 9.32 -29.72 -13.60
C MET A 391 10.36 -29.33 -12.54
N MET A 392 10.29 -28.14 -11.97
CA MET A 392 11.19 -27.70 -10.89
C MET A 392 11.02 -28.55 -9.61
N PHE A 393 9.79 -28.88 -9.23
CA PHE A 393 9.49 -29.76 -8.09
C PHE A 393 9.89 -31.22 -8.33
N MET A 394 9.80 -31.72 -9.58
CA MET A 394 10.30 -33.03 -9.98
C MET A 394 11.84 -33.10 -9.96
N ILE A 395 12.51 -32.05 -10.46
CA ILE A 395 13.98 -31.91 -10.42
C ILE A 395 14.48 -31.81 -8.98
N LEU A 396 13.76 -31.11 -8.10
CA LEU A 396 14.06 -31.04 -6.66
C LEU A 396 13.79 -32.36 -5.91
N ARG A 397 13.04 -33.31 -6.49
CA ARG A 397 12.67 -34.58 -5.83
C ARG A 397 13.61 -35.77 -6.09
N LYS A 398 14.63 -35.63 -6.95
CA LYS A 398 15.73 -36.61 -7.13
C LYS A 398 15.30 -38.10 -7.22
N LYS A 399 14.16 -38.41 -7.83
CA LYS A 399 13.69 -39.77 -8.12
C LYS A 399 13.09 -39.80 -9.52
N TYR A 400 13.30 -40.89 -10.25
CA TYR A 400 12.90 -41.20 -11.63
C TYR A 400 13.98 -40.94 -12.69
N THR A 401 14.70 -42.02 -13.03
CA THR A 401 15.85 -42.09 -13.96
C THR A 401 15.50 -42.57 -15.38
N HIS A 402 14.23 -42.75 -15.75
CA HIS A 402 13.87 -43.14 -17.12
C HIS A 402 12.61 -42.42 -17.59
N ILE A 403 12.77 -41.44 -18.47
CA ILE A 403 11.67 -40.79 -19.20
C ILE A 403 11.68 -41.36 -20.62
N SER A 404 10.56 -41.93 -21.07
CA SER A 404 10.43 -42.56 -22.39
C SER A 404 10.30 -41.53 -23.52
N ILE A 405 10.79 -41.89 -24.71
CA ILE A 405 10.86 -41.05 -25.93
C ILE A 405 9.48 -40.55 -26.38
N LEU A 406 8.40 -41.28 -26.09
CA LEU A 406 7.03 -40.85 -26.40
C LEU A 406 6.56 -39.66 -25.53
N HIS A 407 7.08 -39.55 -24.30
CA HIS A 407 6.80 -38.44 -23.39
C HIS A 407 7.56 -37.15 -23.80
N LEU A 408 8.73 -37.30 -24.43
CA LEU A 408 9.45 -36.18 -25.05
C LEU A 408 8.76 -35.67 -26.32
N HIS A 409 8.08 -36.55 -27.07
CA HIS A 409 7.43 -36.18 -28.33
C HIS A 409 6.19 -35.27 -28.10
N HIS A 410 5.36 -35.55 -27.09
CA HIS A 410 4.17 -34.74 -26.79
C HIS A 410 4.47 -33.44 -26.02
N HIS A 411 5.54 -33.39 -25.20
CA HIS A 411 5.88 -32.22 -24.40
C HIS A 411 7.05 -31.38 -24.95
N GLY A 412 7.84 -31.90 -25.90
CA GLY A 412 9.06 -31.26 -26.39
C GLY A 412 9.04 -30.77 -27.85
N ILE A 413 8.30 -31.42 -28.76
CA ILE A 413 8.43 -31.15 -30.21
C ILE A 413 7.41 -30.14 -30.76
N MET A 414 6.20 -30.03 -30.17
CA MET A 414 5.25 -28.95 -30.54
C MET A 414 5.73 -27.53 -30.18
N PRO A 415 6.44 -27.29 -29.06
CA PRO A 415 7.09 -26.00 -28.80
C PRO A 415 8.20 -25.68 -29.81
N LEU A 416 8.87 -26.70 -30.36
CA LEU A 416 10.01 -26.53 -31.27
C LEU A 416 9.59 -25.99 -32.65
N ASN A 417 8.42 -26.40 -33.17
CA ASN A 417 7.86 -25.84 -34.40
C ASN A 417 7.38 -24.39 -34.23
N SER A 418 6.94 -24.02 -33.03
CA SER A 418 6.62 -22.62 -32.70
C SER A 418 7.87 -21.78 -32.44
N TRP A 419 8.97 -22.41 -32.03
CA TRP A 419 10.28 -21.78 -31.80
C TRP A 419 11.05 -21.53 -33.11
N MET A 420 10.87 -22.38 -34.13
CA MET A 420 11.51 -22.20 -35.45
C MET A 420 10.92 -21.04 -36.27
N ILE A 421 9.63 -20.72 -36.12
CA ILE A 421 8.98 -19.60 -36.83
C ILE A 421 9.41 -18.23 -36.25
N VAL A 422 9.89 -18.20 -34.99
CA VAL A 422 10.33 -16.97 -34.30
C VAL A 422 11.84 -16.71 -34.51
N ARG A 423 12.57 -17.61 -35.15
CA ARG A 423 14.04 -17.57 -35.27
C ARG A 423 14.58 -16.71 -36.42
N TYR A 424 13.72 -16.05 -37.21
CA TYR A 424 14.12 -15.21 -38.35
C TYR A 424 14.04 -13.69 -38.14
N LEU A 425 13.85 -13.20 -36.91
CA LEU A 425 14.03 -11.77 -36.59
C LEU A 425 15.25 -11.59 -35.66
N PRO A 426 16.24 -10.76 -36.05
CA PRO A 426 17.52 -10.68 -35.36
C PRO A 426 17.44 -9.82 -34.09
N GLY A 427 18.15 -10.25 -33.04
CA GLY A 427 18.42 -9.45 -31.83
C GLY A 427 17.97 -10.11 -30.52
N GLY A 428 18.87 -10.86 -29.88
CA GLY A 428 18.63 -11.55 -28.62
C GLY A 428 18.71 -10.66 -27.37
N HIS A 429 17.90 -10.95 -26.35
CA HIS A 429 18.34 -11.59 -25.09
C HIS A 429 17.12 -11.77 -24.16
N MET A 430 16.78 -13.04 -23.93
CA MET A 430 15.54 -13.51 -23.29
C MET A 430 15.84 -14.07 -21.89
N LEU A 431 15.22 -13.48 -20.86
CA LEU A 431 14.81 -14.09 -19.57
C LEU A 431 14.06 -13.06 -18.70
N PHE A 432 14.38 -11.76 -18.84
CA PHE A 432 13.75 -10.66 -18.09
C PHE A 432 12.50 -10.05 -18.76
N GLY A 433 12.38 -10.16 -20.10
CA GLY A 433 11.21 -9.67 -20.86
C GLY A 433 9.92 -10.47 -20.67
N GLY A 434 10.01 -11.75 -20.28
CA GLY A 434 8.84 -12.63 -20.09
C GLY A 434 8.01 -12.28 -18.85
N PHE A 435 8.65 -11.88 -17.75
CA PHE A 435 7.96 -11.49 -16.52
C PHE A 435 7.27 -10.11 -16.67
N LEU A 436 7.89 -9.19 -17.41
CA LEU A 436 7.40 -7.85 -17.68
C LEU A 436 6.19 -7.84 -18.64
N ASN A 437 6.23 -8.66 -19.69
CA ASN A 437 5.12 -8.85 -20.61
C ASN A 437 3.88 -9.40 -19.88
N THR A 438 4.10 -10.20 -18.84
CA THR A 438 3.04 -10.83 -18.03
C THR A 438 2.28 -9.83 -17.15
N PHE A 439 2.94 -8.85 -16.53
CA PHE A 439 2.27 -7.85 -15.67
C PHE A 439 1.47 -6.82 -16.47
N VAL A 440 2.02 -6.36 -17.60
CA VAL A 440 1.31 -5.45 -18.52
C VAL A 440 0.12 -6.15 -19.17
N HIS A 441 0.28 -7.43 -19.53
CA HIS A 441 -0.83 -8.27 -20.00
C HIS A 441 -1.88 -8.50 -18.92
N VAL A 442 -1.53 -8.71 -17.64
CA VAL A 442 -2.53 -8.83 -16.57
C VAL A 442 -3.34 -7.55 -16.42
N VAL A 443 -2.73 -6.37 -16.48
CA VAL A 443 -3.46 -5.08 -16.38
C VAL A 443 -4.30 -4.79 -17.65
N MET A 444 -3.75 -5.03 -18.85
CA MET A 444 -4.49 -4.86 -20.12
C MET A 444 -5.60 -5.88 -20.30
N TYR A 445 -5.37 -7.15 -19.98
CA TYR A 445 -6.40 -8.18 -20.07
C TYR A 445 -7.45 -7.96 -19.01
N THR A 446 -7.12 -7.55 -17.78
CA THR A 446 -8.12 -7.17 -16.76
C THR A 446 -9.06 -6.10 -17.30
N TYR A 447 -8.54 -5.11 -18.03
CA TYR A 447 -9.38 -4.16 -18.75
C TYR A 447 -10.23 -4.79 -19.87
N TYR A 448 -9.63 -5.59 -20.77
CA TYR A 448 -10.38 -6.16 -21.89
C TYR A 448 -11.51 -7.10 -21.41
N THR A 449 -11.37 -7.75 -20.26
CA THR A 449 -12.46 -8.49 -19.58
C THR A 449 -13.57 -7.54 -19.20
N LEU A 450 -13.22 -6.46 -18.51
CA LEU A 450 -14.19 -5.51 -17.97
C LEU A 450 -14.89 -4.74 -19.11
N ALA A 451 -14.20 -4.47 -20.22
CA ALA A 451 -14.75 -3.78 -21.38
C ALA A 451 -15.63 -4.67 -22.27
N ALA A 452 -15.53 -6.00 -22.12
CA ALA A 452 -16.26 -6.99 -22.90
C ALA A 452 -17.52 -7.51 -22.17
N LEU A 453 -17.75 -7.11 -20.90
CA LEU A 453 -18.99 -7.27 -20.11
C LEU A 453 -20.13 -6.32 -20.53
N GLY A 454 -20.05 -5.72 -21.73
CA GLY A 454 -21.09 -4.88 -22.34
C GLY A 454 -20.83 -3.36 -22.27
N PRO A 455 -21.51 -2.55 -23.11
CA PRO A 455 -21.20 -1.12 -23.31
C PRO A 455 -21.30 -0.25 -22.04
N GLN A 456 -22.10 -0.69 -21.06
CA GLN A 456 -22.32 -0.01 -19.79
C GLN A 456 -21.11 -0.09 -18.84
N ILE A 457 -20.35 -1.20 -18.83
CA ILE A 457 -19.15 -1.39 -17.97
C ILE A 457 -17.93 -0.63 -18.50
N LYS A 458 -17.82 -0.43 -19.82
CA LYS A 458 -16.82 0.48 -20.42
C LYS A 458 -16.84 1.88 -19.80
N LYS A 459 -18.01 2.33 -19.34
CA LYS A 459 -18.25 3.66 -18.79
C LYS A 459 -17.85 3.77 -17.30
N TYR A 460 -17.44 2.69 -16.64
CA TYR A 460 -16.90 2.64 -15.26
C TYR A 460 -15.42 2.27 -15.18
N LEU A 461 -14.80 1.85 -16.29
CA LEU A 461 -13.35 1.70 -16.40
C LEU A 461 -12.67 3.07 -16.58
N TRP A 462 -13.07 4.06 -15.78
CA TRP A 462 -12.59 5.43 -15.89
C TRP A 462 -11.10 5.51 -15.58
N TRP A 463 -10.58 4.68 -14.67
CA TRP A 463 -9.13 4.54 -14.45
C TRP A 463 -8.43 3.80 -15.58
N LYS A 464 -9.06 3.01 -16.46
CA LYS A 464 -8.37 2.72 -17.72
C LYS A 464 -8.28 4.00 -18.50
N ARG A 465 -9.37 4.77 -18.64
CA ARG A 465 -9.24 6.08 -19.29
C ARG A 465 -8.14 6.89 -18.60
N TYR A 466 -8.07 7.11 -17.30
CA TYR A 466 -7.00 7.89 -16.66
C TYR A 466 -5.63 7.21 -16.48
N ILE A 467 -5.50 5.89 -16.35
CA ILE A 467 -4.21 5.17 -16.26
C ILE A 467 -3.70 4.84 -17.66
N THR A 468 -4.57 4.68 -18.65
CA THR A 468 -4.26 4.52 -20.06
C THR A 468 -4.34 5.83 -20.81
N VAL A 469 -4.78 6.95 -20.23
CA VAL A 469 -4.59 8.35 -20.66
C VAL A 469 -3.40 8.91 -19.89
N MET A 470 -3.16 8.57 -18.62
CA MET A 470 -1.83 8.82 -18.04
C MET A 470 -0.78 7.92 -18.69
N GLN A 471 -1.04 6.64 -18.96
CA GLN A 471 -0.09 5.82 -19.71
C GLN A 471 -0.10 6.21 -21.17
N ILE A 472 -1.20 6.25 -21.93
CA ILE A 472 -1.13 6.65 -23.35
C ILE A 472 -0.79 8.13 -23.45
N ASP A 473 -1.50 9.08 -22.85
CA ASP A 473 -1.15 10.50 -22.98
C ASP A 473 0.21 10.83 -22.37
N MET A 474 0.63 10.32 -21.19
CA MET A 474 2.03 10.56 -20.79
C MET A 474 3.01 9.81 -21.69
N TRP A 475 2.74 8.58 -22.11
CA TRP A 475 3.61 7.87 -23.05
C TRP A 475 3.64 8.54 -24.43
N GLU A 476 2.60 9.23 -24.86
CA GLU A 476 2.60 10.04 -26.08
C GLU A 476 3.34 11.36 -25.86
N LEU A 477 3.31 11.92 -24.63
CA LEU A 477 4.14 13.04 -24.19
C LEU A 477 5.60 12.66 -23.92
N ARG A 478 5.99 11.38 -24.11
CA ARG A 478 7.38 10.96 -23.94
C ARG A 478 8.22 11.51 -25.08
N ASP A 479 9.47 11.82 -24.77
CA ASP A 479 10.43 12.16 -25.80
C ASP A 479 10.82 10.89 -26.57
N ARG A 480 10.38 10.81 -27.82
CA ARG A 480 10.63 9.66 -28.71
C ARG A 480 12.11 9.52 -29.08
N ARG A 481 12.93 10.58 -28.95
CA ARG A 481 14.38 10.54 -29.20
C ARG A 481 15.11 9.56 -28.26
N LEU A 482 14.46 9.17 -27.16
CA LEU A 482 15.00 8.25 -26.15
C LEU A 482 14.45 6.81 -26.26
N ASP A 483 13.66 6.46 -27.28
CA ASP A 483 13.05 5.12 -27.40
C ASP A 483 14.11 4.00 -27.57
N ASP A 484 15.26 4.29 -28.16
CA ASP A 484 16.34 3.30 -28.32
C ASP A 484 17.33 3.26 -27.14
N TYR A 485 17.15 4.14 -26.15
CA TYR A 485 18.06 4.26 -25.03
C TYR A 485 17.79 3.18 -23.98
N ALA A 486 18.87 2.59 -23.44
CA ALA A 486 18.76 1.53 -22.45
C ALA A 486 17.97 2.02 -21.23
N THR A 487 17.03 1.20 -20.75
CA THR A 487 16.12 1.45 -19.61
C THR A 487 15.08 2.57 -19.76
N MET A 488 15.02 3.27 -20.90
CA MET A 488 14.01 4.32 -21.17
C MET A 488 12.65 3.76 -21.63
N ASN A 489 12.62 2.48 -22.02
CA ASN A 489 11.44 1.82 -22.57
C ASN A 489 10.38 1.38 -21.55
N SER A 490 10.67 1.46 -20.24
CA SER A 490 9.64 1.21 -19.24
C SER A 490 10.03 1.75 -17.85
N PRO A 491 9.14 2.49 -17.16
CA PRO A 491 9.35 2.89 -15.77
C PRO A 491 9.49 1.69 -14.82
N LEU A 492 8.91 0.55 -15.19
CA LEU A 492 8.88 -0.64 -14.36
C LEU A 492 10.27 -1.26 -14.17
N CYS A 493 11.14 -1.16 -15.18
CA CYS A 493 12.53 -1.59 -15.07
C CYS A 493 13.26 -0.78 -13.97
N VAL A 494 13.11 0.55 -13.98
CA VAL A 494 13.71 1.45 -13.00
C VAL A 494 13.20 1.16 -11.59
N LEU A 495 11.89 1.02 -11.41
CA LEU A 495 11.27 0.72 -10.11
C LEU A 495 11.79 -0.59 -9.51
N MET A 496 11.88 -1.66 -10.30
CA MET A 496 12.38 -2.95 -9.81
C MET A 496 13.85 -2.87 -9.41
N VAL A 497 14.67 -2.16 -10.19
CA VAL A 497 16.10 -2.01 -9.92
C VAL A 497 16.30 -1.15 -8.65
N CYS A 498 15.49 -0.11 -8.43
CA CYS A 498 15.47 0.65 -7.17
C CYS A 498 15.04 -0.20 -5.96
N CYS A 499 14.00 -1.02 -6.10
CA CYS A 499 13.56 -1.95 -5.05
C CYS A 499 14.66 -2.97 -4.70
N PHE A 500 15.33 -3.52 -5.71
CA PHE A 500 16.47 -4.41 -5.52
C PHE A 500 17.62 -3.70 -4.78
N TYR A 501 17.94 -2.45 -5.15
CA TYR A 501 18.95 -1.66 -4.46
C TYR A 501 18.64 -1.49 -2.97
N VAL A 502 17.38 -1.21 -2.60
CA VAL A 502 16.97 -1.08 -1.18
C VAL A 502 17.10 -2.42 -0.44
N LEU A 503 16.60 -3.51 -1.04
CA LEU A 503 16.73 -4.87 -0.47
C LEU A 503 18.19 -5.28 -0.31
N PHE A 504 19.02 -4.96 -1.30
CA PHE A 504 20.44 -5.22 -1.26
C PHE A 504 21.13 -4.42 -0.16
N SER A 505 20.81 -3.14 -0.04
CA SER A 505 21.45 -2.22 0.90
C SER A 505 21.14 -2.55 2.37
N LEU A 506 19.91 -2.97 2.65
CA LEU A 506 19.44 -3.25 4.02
C LEU A 506 19.66 -4.71 4.46
N TYR A 507 19.49 -5.67 3.55
CA TYR A 507 19.41 -7.09 3.90
C TYR A 507 20.49 -7.93 3.22
N ILE A 508 20.48 -8.00 1.88
CA ILE A 508 21.31 -8.97 1.15
C ILE A 508 22.81 -8.67 1.34
N GLY A 509 23.23 -7.43 1.13
CA GLY A 509 24.62 -7.00 1.27
C GLY A 509 25.18 -7.21 2.68
N PRO A 510 24.52 -6.70 3.74
CA PRO A 510 24.92 -6.97 5.12
C PRO A 510 24.95 -8.46 5.48
N TRP A 511 24.00 -9.25 4.99
CA TRP A 511 23.97 -10.70 5.19
C TRP A 511 25.17 -11.39 4.54
N LEU A 512 25.51 -11.04 3.29
CA LEU A 512 26.70 -11.56 2.58
C LEU A 512 28.01 -11.21 3.30
N MET A 513 28.06 -10.04 3.94
CA MET A 513 29.22 -9.55 4.68
C MET A 513 29.28 -10.01 6.14
N LYS A 514 28.23 -10.66 6.69
CA LYS A 514 28.13 -11.01 8.12
C LYS A 514 29.40 -11.71 8.63
N ASN A 515 29.84 -12.75 7.93
CA ASN A 515 30.98 -13.60 8.31
C ASN A 515 32.29 -13.25 7.57
N ARG A 516 32.35 -12.11 6.87
CA ARG A 516 33.54 -11.68 6.11
C ARG A 516 34.24 -10.51 6.79
N LYS A 517 35.57 -10.42 6.66
CA LYS A 517 36.32 -9.22 7.08
C LYS A 517 36.05 -8.07 6.10
N PRO A 518 36.09 -6.79 6.53
CA PRO A 518 35.92 -5.66 5.62
C PRO A 518 37.02 -5.66 4.56
N TYR A 519 36.65 -5.46 3.29
CA TYR A 519 37.62 -5.50 2.19
C TYR A 519 38.45 -4.22 2.13
N ASN A 520 39.74 -4.35 1.78
CA ASN A 520 40.61 -3.23 1.49
C ASN A 520 40.51 -2.82 0.00
N ILE A 521 39.50 -2.03 -0.32
CA ILE A 521 39.19 -1.55 -1.67
C ILE A 521 39.54 -0.07 -1.87
N LYS A 522 40.54 0.44 -1.13
CA LYS A 522 40.93 1.86 -1.16
C LYS A 522 41.30 2.35 -2.58
N PRO A 523 42.12 1.64 -3.38
CA PRO A 523 42.46 2.09 -4.74
C PRO A 523 41.22 2.15 -5.66
N VAL A 524 40.31 1.19 -5.52
CA VAL A 524 39.06 1.13 -6.29
C VAL A 524 38.17 2.34 -5.96
N ILE A 525 38.05 2.71 -4.68
CA ILE A 525 37.27 3.88 -4.26
C ILE A 525 37.89 5.18 -4.80
N ILE A 526 39.22 5.31 -4.78
CA ILE A 526 39.90 6.49 -5.33
C ILE A 526 39.66 6.59 -6.83
N ALA A 527 39.83 5.49 -7.58
CA ALA A 527 39.57 5.45 -9.01
C ALA A 527 38.10 5.78 -9.34
N TYR A 528 37.16 5.15 -8.65
CA TYR A 528 35.73 5.42 -8.81
C TYR A 528 35.38 6.88 -8.54
N ASN A 529 35.81 7.45 -7.39
CA ASN A 529 35.49 8.84 -7.07
C ASN A 529 36.10 9.81 -8.10
N THR A 530 37.30 9.52 -8.60
CA THR A 530 37.95 10.32 -9.66
C THR A 530 37.16 10.24 -10.96
N ILE A 531 36.68 9.06 -11.36
CA ILE A 531 35.80 8.88 -12.52
C ILE A 531 34.51 9.68 -12.32
N MET A 532 33.92 9.65 -11.13
CA MET A 532 32.71 10.41 -10.82
C MET A 532 32.94 11.93 -10.87
N VAL A 533 34.10 12.44 -10.44
CA VAL A 533 34.48 13.85 -10.60
C VAL A 533 34.53 14.21 -12.08
N VAL A 534 35.23 13.42 -12.90
CA VAL A 534 35.36 13.67 -14.35
C VAL A 534 34.00 13.59 -15.04
N ALA A 535 33.20 12.56 -14.77
CA ALA A 535 31.89 12.37 -15.38
C ALA A 535 30.93 13.52 -15.06
N ASN A 536 30.82 13.92 -13.78
CA ASN A 536 29.96 15.04 -13.39
C ASN A 536 30.50 16.37 -13.93
N GLY A 537 31.83 16.56 -13.99
CA GLY A 537 32.45 17.76 -14.55
C GLY A 537 32.20 17.90 -16.06
N LEU A 538 32.32 16.80 -16.81
CA LEU A 538 31.99 16.78 -18.23
C LEU A 538 30.50 17.08 -18.46
N ILE A 539 29.60 16.45 -17.70
CA ILE A 539 28.16 16.76 -17.80
C ILE A 539 27.89 18.24 -17.50
N PHE A 540 28.48 18.79 -16.44
CA PHE A 540 28.32 20.20 -16.09
C PHE A 540 28.76 21.14 -17.22
N ILE A 541 29.95 20.91 -17.80
CA ILE A 541 30.47 21.71 -18.91
C ILE A 541 29.57 21.61 -20.14
N GLN A 542 29.08 20.41 -20.45
CA GLN A 542 28.22 20.20 -21.62
C GLN A 542 26.82 20.81 -21.43
N VAL A 543 26.25 20.73 -20.22
CA VAL A 543 24.99 21.42 -19.87
C VAL A 543 25.14 22.94 -19.99
N TRP A 544 26.30 23.48 -19.60
CA TRP A 544 26.59 24.91 -19.79
C TRP A 544 26.69 25.27 -21.28
N ARG A 545 27.45 24.50 -22.06
CA ARG A 545 27.73 24.77 -23.47
C ARG A 545 26.51 24.67 -24.39
N TYR A 546 25.66 23.66 -24.19
CA TYR A 546 24.51 23.37 -25.07
C TYR A 546 23.15 23.74 -24.46
N GLY A 547 23.13 24.21 -23.21
CA GLY A 547 21.94 24.69 -22.52
C GLY A 547 22.12 26.14 -22.10
N TRP A 548 22.74 26.38 -20.94
CA TRP A 548 22.71 27.69 -20.26
C TRP A 548 23.51 28.82 -20.91
N SER A 549 24.36 28.54 -21.90
CA SER A 549 24.95 29.56 -22.77
C SER A 549 23.91 30.30 -23.62
N GLU A 550 22.82 29.62 -23.97
CA GLU A 550 21.79 30.10 -24.89
C GLU A 550 20.40 30.18 -24.23
N TYR A 551 20.16 29.42 -23.15
CA TYR A 551 18.87 29.37 -22.46
C TYR A 551 18.58 30.62 -21.63
N LYS A 552 17.30 30.99 -21.59
CA LYS A 552 16.80 31.98 -20.63
C LYS A 552 16.81 31.37 -19.24
N LEU A 553 17.20 32.17 -18.24
CA LEU A 553 17.27 31.71 -16.85
C LEU A 553 15.91 31.26 -16.30
N ILE A 554 14.82 31.87 -16.77
CA ILE A 554 13.45 31.62 -16.33
C ILE A 554 12.60 31.35 -17.56
N CYS A 555 11.72 30.35 -17.46
CA CYS A 555 10.77 29.99 -18.50
C CYS A 555 11.41 29.52 -19.80
N GLU A 556 12.43 28.67 -19.70
CA GLU A 556 13.00 28.00 -20.87
C GLU A 556 12.21 26.73 -21.23
N PRO A 557 11.62 26.65 -22.44
CA PRO A 557 10.92 25.45 -22.90
C PRO A 557 11.91 24.32 -23.23
N VAL A 558 11.40 23.10 -23.35
CA VAL A 558 12.21 21.95 -23.81
C VAL A 558 12.31 22.00 -25.34
N ASP A 559 13.52 22.00 -25.89
CA ASP A 559 13.73 21.83 -27.32
C ASP A 559 13.47 20.36 -27.72
N VAL A 560 12.33 20.13 -28.37
CA VAL A 560 11.91 18.82 -28.89
C VAL A 560 12.40 18.54 -30.32
N SER A 561 13.10 19.49 -30.95
CA SER A 561 13.60 19.33 -32.31
C SER A 561 14.79 18.35 -32.39
N ASN A 562 15.06 17.84 -33.58
CA ASN A 562 16.27 17.05 -33.85
C ASN A 562 17.48 17.95 -34.18
N SER A 563 17.54 19.16 -33.63
CA SER A 563 18.70 20.04 -33.73
C SER A 563 19.92 19.41 -33.05
N ILE A 564 21.12 19.83 -33.44
CA ILE A 564 22.37 19.35 -32.82
C ILE A 564 22.35 19.66 -31.31
N ASN A 565 21.93 20.87 -30.93
CA ASN A 565 21.86 21.28 -29.52
C ASN A 565 20.79 20.48 -28.76
N GLY A 566 19.60 20.31 -29.33
CA GLY A 566 18.52 19.52 -28.73
C GLY A 566 18.91 18.06 -28.49
N LEU A 567 19.52 17.40 -29.48
CA LEU A 567 20.01 16.02 -29.35
C LEU A 567 21.15 15.91 -28.34
N MET A 568 22.06 16.90 -28.29
CA MET A 568 23.11 16.93 -27.28
C MET A 568 22.53 17.04 -25.87
N VAL A 569 21.54 17.91 -25.64
CA VAL A 569 20.88 18.05 -24.33
C VAL A 569 20.18 16.75 -23.90
N VAL A 570 19.56 16.02 -24.83
CA VAL A 570 19.00 14.68 -24.57
C VAL A 570 20.09 13.69 -24.14
N ASN A 571 21.22 13.66 -24.85
CA ASN A 571 22.33 12.76 -24.51
C ASN A 571 22.94 13.10 -23.15
N ILE A 572 23.05 14.39 -22.82
CA ILE A 572 23.58 14.87 -21.55
C ILE A 572 22.64 14.54 -20.39
N THR A 573 21.32 14.73 -20.56
CA THR A 573 20.32 14.35 -19.55
C THR A 573 20.28 12.84 -19.33
N TYR A 574 20.43 12.05 -20.40
CA TYR A 574 20.62 10.60 -20.28
C TYR A 574 21.91 10.23 -19.54
N ALA A 575 23.04 10.87 -19.86
CA ALA A 575 24.30 10.65 -19.15
C ALA A 575 24.15 10.96 -17.65
N TYR A 576 23.47 12.05 -17.30
CA TYR A 576 23.13 12.37 -15.91
C TYR A 576 22.28 11.29 -15.26
N TYR A 577 21.25 10.78 -15.94
CA TYR A 577 20.45 9.64 -15.46
C TYR A 577 21.32 8.40 -15.18
N VAL A 578 22.24 8.05 -16.08
CA VAL A 578 23.18 6.93 -15.89
C VAL A 578 24.05 7.15 -14.64
N THR A 579 24.52 8.37 -14.38
CA THR A 579 25.31 8.63 -13.15
C THR A 579 24.54 8.31 -11.87
N LYS A 580 23.20 8.40 -11.85
CA LYS A 580 22.41 8.07 -10.65
C LYS A 580 22.47 6.58 -10.29
N TYR A 581 22.71 5.71 -11.27
CA TYR A 581 23.01 4.29 -11.00
C TYR A 581 24.45 4.09 -10.57
N LEU A 582 25.40 4.85 -11.14
CA LEU A 582 26.79 4.81 -10.70
C LEU A 582 26.92 5.21 -9.22
N ASP A 583 26.14 6.21 -8.79
CA ASP A 583 26.07 6.66 -7.39
C ASP A 583 25.73 5.49 -6.41
N TRP A 584 25.14 4.37 -6.86
CA TRP A 584 24.86 3.21 -5.98
C TRP A 584 26.10 2.46 -5.53
N PHE A 585 27.22 2.60 -6.25
CA PHE A 585 28.49 2.03 -5.84
C PHE A 585 28.98 2.62 -4.51
N ASP A 586 28.57 3.85 -4.15
CA ASP A 586 28.85 4.43 -2.83
C ASP A 586 28.33 3.53 -1.71
N THR A 587 27.07 3.10 -1.82
CA THR A 587 26.43 2.19 -0.85
C THR A 587 27.09 0.82 -0.86
N MET A 588 27.44 0.31 -2.04
CA MET A 588 28.16 -0.96 -2.16
C MET A 588 29.50 -0.90 -1.43
N PHE A 589 30.28 0.17 -1.59
CA PHE A 589 31.56 0.35 -0.89
C PHE A 589 31.38 0.49 0.63
N MET A 590 30.33 1.17 1.09
CA MET A 590 29.99 1.24 2.52
C MET A 590 29.72 -0.15 3.09
N ILE A 591 28.99 -1.01 2.37
CA ILE A 591 28.68 -2.39 2.77
C ILE A 591 29.95 -3.25 2.80
N LEU A 592 30.74 -3.24 1.72
CA LEU A 592 31.97 -4.04 1.61
C LEU A 592 33.02 -3.65 2.67
N ARG A 593 33.01 -2.41 3.15
CA ARG A 593 33.87 -1.91 4.23
C ARG A 593 33.25 -2.01 5.63
N LYS A 594 32.04 -2.57 5.76
CA LYS A 594 31.26 -2.64 7.02
C LYS A 594 31.06 -1.28 7.69
N LYS A 595 30.89 -0.21 6.91
CA LYS A 595 30.63 1.16 7.39
C LYS A 595 29.13 1.47 7.42
N HIS A 596 28.32 0.57 7.97
CA HIS A 596 26.85 0.67 7.98
C HIS A 596 26.31 1.96 8.60
N LYS A 597 27.04 2.60 9.52
CA LYS A 597 26.67 3.92 10.09
C LYS A 597 26.56 5.02 9.04
N GLN A 598 27.19 4.87 7.87
CA GLN A 598 27.10 5.81 6.76
C GLN A 598 25.80 5.64 5.94
N ILE A 599 25.18 4.46 5.97
CA ILE A 599 23.90 4.17 5.28
C ILE A 599 22.74 4.61 6.19
N ASN A 600 22.56 5.92 6.30
CA ASN A 600 21.47 6.51 7.06
C ASN A 600 20.20 6.67 6.19
N ILE A 601 19.08 7.07 6.79
CA ILE A 601 17.79 7.25 6.09
C ILE A 601 17.91 8.26 4.94
N LEU A 602 18.65 9.36 5.15
CA LEU A 602 18.88 10.38 4.11
C LEU A 602 19.58 9.74 2.89
N HIS A 603 20.68 9.03 3.12
CA HIS A 603 21.46 8.33 2.08
C HIS A 603 20.60 7.32 1.33
N LEU A 604 19.93 6.43 2.07
CA LEU A 604 19.14 5.35 1.47
C LEU A 604 17.97 5.89 0.64
N TYR A 605 17.23 6.88 1.16
CA TYR A 605 16.10 7.49 0.47
C TYR A 605 16.55 8.28 -0.76
N HIS A 606 17.64 9.04 -0.66
CA HIS A 606 18.22 9.77 -1.78
C HIS A 606 18.61 8.84 -2.92
N HIS A 607 19.48 7.86 -2.67
CA HIS A 607 19.98 6.99 -3.74
C HIS A 607 18.92 6.03 -4.27
N SER A 608 17.89 5.66 -3.50
CA SER A 608 16.80 4.82 -4.02
C SER A 608 15.83 5.58 -4.93
N SER A 609 15.66 6.89 -4.71
CA SER A 609 14.66 7.69 -5.42
C SER A 609 15.23 8.49 -6.59
N MET A 610 16.51 8.89 -6.56
CA MET A 610 17.12 9.69 -7.62
C MET A 610 17.09 9.03 -9.03
N PRO A 611 17.30 7.71 -9.20
CA PRO A 611 17.15 7.07 -10.51
C PRO A 611 15.73 7.12 -11.07
N LEU A 612 14.71 7.02 -10.21
CA LEU A 612 13.31 7.15 -10.64
C LEU A 612 12.99 8.59 -11.06
N ASN A 613 13.46 9.57 -10.29
CA ASN A 613 13.26 10.99 -10.60
C ASN A 613 13.93 11.38 -11.91
N SER A 614 15.20 10.99 -12.06
CA SER A 614 15.97 11.30 -13.27
C SER A 614 15.42 10.57 -14.48
N TRP A 615 14.86 9.36 -14.33
CA TRP A 615 14.12 8.70 -15.41
C TRP A 615 12.91 9.53 -15.87
N MET A 616 12.08 10.02 -14.94
CA MET A 616 10.91 10.84 -15.30
C MET A 616 11.31 12.15 -15.98
N ILE A 617 12.35 12.83 -15.47
CA ILE A 617 12.85 14.07 -16.10
C ILE A 617 13.38 13.76 -17.50
N THR A 618 14.26 12.77 -17.63
CA THR A 618 14.89 12.43 -18.92
C THR A 618 13.84 11.99 -19.94
N ARG A 619 12.84 11.22 -19.52
CA ARG A 619 11.83 10.67 -20.43
C ARG A 619 10.83 11.70 -20.94
N TYR A 620 10.49 12.70 -20.15
CA TYR A 620 9.37 13.61 -20.45
C TYR A 620 9.79 15.08 -20.62
N CYS A 621 10.92 15.49 -20.03
CA CYS A 621 11.44 16.85 -20.12
C CYS A 621 12.99 16.86 -20.18
N PRO A 622 13.61 16.23 -21.18
CA PRO A 622 15.06 16.27 -21.34
C PRO A 622 15.52 17.66 -21.83
N GLY A 623 15.69 18.61 -20.90
CA GLY A 623 16.16 19.96 -21.20
C GLY A 623 15.31 21.06 -20.58
N GLY A 624 15.38 22.25 -21.18
CA GLY A 624 14.66 23.45 -20.74
C GLY A 624 14.89 23.80 -19.27
N HIS A 625 13.85 24.34 -18.64
CA HIS A 625 13.90 24.86 -17.28
C HIS A 625 14.37 23.84 -16.22
N ILE A 626 14.03 22.54 -16.34
CA ILE A 626 14.40 21.51 -15.36
C ILE A 626 15.91 21.21 -15.38
N LEU A 627 16.59 21.50 -16.49
CA LEU A 627 18.03 21.23 -16.65
C LEU A 627 18.89 21.94 -15.58
N PHE A 628 18.35 23.01 -14.97
CA PHE A 628 19.03 23.80 -13.96
C PHE A 628 19.35 22.96 -12.72
N GLY A 629 18.38 22.14 -12.27
CA GLY A 629 18.56 21.26 -11.13
C GLY A 629 19.66 20.23 -11.36
N GLY A 630 19.75 19.67 -12.57
CA GLY A 630 20.81 18.74 -12.97
C GLY A 630 22.18 19.41 -13.05
N MET A 631 22.25 20.64 -13.58
CA MET A 631 23.48 21.43 -13.64
C MET A 631 24.03 21.71 -12.23
N VAL A 632 23.21 22.24 -11.33
CA VAL A 632 23.67 22.55 -9.97
C VAL A 632 24.04 21.25 -9.22
N ASN A 633 23.27 20.17 -9.41
CA ASN A 633 23.60 18.88 -8.79
C ASN A 633 24.96 18.33 -9.23
N THR A 634 25.25 18.36 -10.54
CA THR A 634 26.53 17.88 -11.08
C THR A 634 27.71 18.71 -10.59
N PHE A 635 27.57 20.04 -10.50
CA PHE A 635 28.58 20.89 -9.87
C PHE A 635 28.83 20.52 -8.41
N VAL A 636 27.78 20.38 -7.61
CA VAL A 636 27.91 19.97 -6.20
C VAL A 636 28.51 18.57 -6.09
N HIS A 637 28.20 17.66 -7.01
CA HIS A 637 28.78 16.31 -7.07
C HIS A 637 30.27 16.35 -7.44
N VAL A 638 30.74 17.24 -8.31
CA VAL A 638 32.17 17.46 -8.56
C VAL A 638 32.90 17.80 -7.25
N VAL A 639 32.36 18.76 -6.48
CA VAL A 639 32.94 19.16 -5.20
C VAL A 639 32.90 18.01 -4.18
N MET A 640 31.76 17.29 -4.10
CA MET A 640 31.55 16.20 -3.16
C MET A 640 32.48 15.00 -3.45
N TYR A 641 32.56 14.53 -4.69
CA TYR A 641 33.43 13.41 -5.05
C TYR A 641 34.91 13.77 -5.01
N THR A 642 35.27 15.05 -5.24
CA THR A 642 36.63 15.54 -5.00
C THR A 642 36.98 15.40 -3.52
N TYR A 643 36.08 15.82 -2.61
CA TYR A 643 36.26 15.62 -1.18
C TYR A 643 36.40 14.12 -0.83
N TYR A 644 35.57 13.23 -1.40
CA TYR A 644 35.66 11.80 -1.14
C TYR A 644 36.96 11.17 -1.66
N THR A 645 37.47 11.63 -2.81
CA THR A 645 38.77 11.22 -3.35
C THR A 645 39.90 11.61 -2.39
N LEU A 646 39.95 12.87 -1.96
CA LEU A 646 40.95 13.36 -1.02
C LEU A 646 40.84 12.67 0.35
N ALA A 647 39.62 12.45 0.85
CA ALA A 647 39.40 11.74 2.11
C ALA A 647 39.84 10.27 2.02
N ALA A 648 39.76 9.66 0.84
CA ALA A 648 40.20 8.30 0.59
C ALA A 648 41.74 8.18 0.52
N LEU A 649 42.52 9.24 0.28
CA LEU A 649 44.00 9.18 0.27
C LEU A 649 44.61 8.82 1.64
N GLY A 650 43.88 9.08 2.73
CA GLY A 650 44.20 8.60 4.08
C GLY A 650 44.35 9.73 5.11
N PRO A 651 44.81 9.39 6.33
CA PRO A 651 44.86 10.34 7.45
C PRO A 651 45.74 11.58 7.18
N GLN A 652 46.80 11.40 6.40
CA GLN A 652 47.70 12.50 5.99
C GLN A 652 46.98 13.60 5.20
N MET A 653 45.93 13.24 4.43
CA MET A 653 45.13 14.21 3.67
C MET A 653 43.89 14.68 4.44
N GLN A 654 43.26 13.79 5.22
CA GLN A 654 42.03 14.10 5.96
C GLN A 654 42.18 15.31 6.90
N LYS A 655 43.38 15.55 7.45
CA LYS A 655 43.66 16.73 8.30
C LYS A 655 43.43 18.07 7.61
N TYR A 656 43.57 18.14 6.29
CA TYR A 656 43.39 19.37 5.51
C TYR A 656 41.94 19.57 5.03
N LEU A 657 41.04 18.62 5.30
CA LEU A 657 39.65 18.63 4.83
C LEU A 657 38.70 19.35 5.80
N TRP A 658 39.11 20.52 6.30
CA TRP A 658 38.34 21.36 7.24
C TRP A 658 37.00 21.84 6.65
N TRP A 659 36.89 21.89 5.33
CA TRP A 659 35.76 22.47 4.61
C TRP A 659 34.57 21.52 4.40
N LYS A 660 34.57 20.33 5.04
CA LYS A 660 33.45 19.36 5.00
C LYS A 660 32.08 20.00 5.31
N ARG A 661 32.04 20.92 6.28
CA ARG A 661 30.81 21.63 6.68
C ARG A 661 30.24 22.48 5.54
N TYR A 662 31.10 23.11 4.74
CA TYR A 662 30.70 23.96 3.62
C TYR A 662 30.12 23.16 2.46
N ILE A 663 30.53 21.90 2.28
CA ILE A 663 29.88 20.99 1.31
C ILE A 663 28.42 20.77 1.69
N THR A 664 28.15 20.46 2.96
CA THR A 664 26.76 20.25 3.42
C THR A 664 25.92 21.53 3.31
N LEU A 665 26.51 22.70 3.56
CA LEU A 665 25.84 23.99 3.33
C LEU A 665 25.55 24.20 1.85
N MET A 666 26.51 23.96 0.96
CA MET A 666 26.33 24.03 -0.49
C MET A 666 25.24 23.07 -0.97
N GLN A 667 25.19 21.85 -0.42
CA GLN A 667 24.14 20.88 -0.70
C GLN A 667 22.76 21.32 -0.20
N MET A 668 22.65 22.15 0.83
CA MET A 668 21.37 22.70 1.26
C MET A 668 20.97 23.90 0.40
N THR A 669 21.93 24.77 0.09
CA THR A 669 21.73 25.91 -0.82
C THR A 669 21.27 25.45 -2.20
N GLN A 670 21.82 24.34 -2.74
CA GLN A 670 21.38 23.79 -4.03
C GLN A 670 19.87 23.49 -4.04
N PHE A 671 19.32 22.94 -2.95
CA PHE A 671 17.91 22.59 -2.87
C PHE A 671 17.05 23.82 -2.71
N ILE A 672 17.49 24.82 -1.95
CA ILE A 672 16.77 26.09 -1.82
C ILE A 672 16.68 26.80 -3.17
N VAL A 673 17.82 26.96 -3.86
CA VAL A 673 17.88 27.62 -5.17
C VAL A 673 17.10 26.80 -6.20
N GLY A 674 17.23 25.47 -6.22
CA GLY A 674 16.48 24.60 -7.12
C GLY A 674 14.97 24.60 -6.87
N LEU A 675 14.52 24.69 -5.61
CA LEU A 675 13.09 24.80 -5.28
C LEU A 675 12.49 26.13 -5.72
N ILE A 676 13.22 27.24 -5.50
CA ILE A 676 12.80 28.57 -5.99
C ILE A 676 12.72 28.54 -7.51
N HIS A 677 13.78 28.06 -8.18
CA HIS A 677 13.82 27.98 -9.64
C HIS A 677 12.69 27.10 -10.19
N MET A 678 12.41 25.94 -9.59
CA MET A 678 11.29 25.08 -10.00
C MET A 678 9.92 25.71 -9.75
N PHE A 679 9.74 26.50 -8.68
CA PHE A 679 8.49 27.20 -8.39
C PHE A 679 8.16 28.25 -9.47
N LEU A 680 9.17 28.91 -10.03
CA LEU A 680 9.01 29.89 -11.11
C LEU A 680 8.45 29.29 -12.41
N VAL A 681 8.48 27.97 -12.59
CA VAL A 681 7.81 27.32 -13.74
C VAL A 681 6.31 27.58 -13.75
N LEU A 682 5.69 27.76 -12.58
CA LEU A 682 4.26 28.02 -12.47
C LEU A 682 3.85 29.40 -13.01
N THR A 683 4.80 30.31 -13.20
CA THR A 683 4.55 31.66 -13.74
C THR A 683 4.84 31.74 -15.25
N CYS A 684 5.19 30.63 -15.90
CA CYS A 684 5.51 30.60 -17.31
C CYS A 684 4.28 30.36 -18.19
N ASP A 685 4.24 31.01 -19.35
CA ASP A 685 3.11 30.93 -20.31
C ASP A 685 3.12 29.66 -21.19
N PHE A 686 4.03 28.71 -20.95
CA PHE A 686 4.08 27.45 -21.69
C PHE A 686 3.58 26.26 -20.86
N GLU A 687 3.08 25.23 -21.57
CA GLU A 687 2.53 24.03 -20.95
C GLU A 687 3.62 23.13 -20.36
N PHE A 688 3.94 23.33 -19.09
CA PHE A 688 4.79 22.41 -18.34
C PHE A 688 4.00 21.15 -17.88
N PRO A 689 4.57 19.93 -17.96
CA PRO A 689 3.92 18.73 -17.46
C PRO A 689 3.70 18.77 -15.94
N LYS A 690 2.50 19.20 -15.52
CA LYS A 690 2.12 19.42 -14.11
C LYS A 690 2.34 18.19 -13.23
N VAL A 691 2.22 16.98 -13.80
CA VAL A 691 2.49 15.71 -13.10
C VAL A 691 3.93 15.64 -12.58
N ILE A 692 4.91 16.10 -13.37
CA ILE A 692 6.32 16.11 -12.99
C ILE A 692 6.56 17.13 -11.86
N PHE A 693 5.91 18.29 -11.94
CA PHE A 693 5.96 19.31 -10.88
C PHE A 693 5.44 18.75 -9.56
N TYR A 694 4.23 18.17 -9.55
CA TYR A 694 3.62 17.62 -8.34
C TYR A 694 4.38 16.44 -7.74
N PHE A 695 5.18 15.73 -8.54
CA PHE A 695 6.01 14.63 -8.05
C PHE A 695 7.36 15.12 -7.49
N ILE A 696 8.07 15.97 -8.22
CA ILE A 696 9.47 16.34 -7.90
C ILE A 696 9.54 17.46 -6.86
N PHE A 697 8.62 18.43 -6.89
CA PHE A 697 8.66 19.58 -6.00
C PHE A 697 8.54 19.21 -4.51
N PRO A 698 7.57 18.35 -4.08
CA PRO A 698 7.52 17.90 -2.68
C PRO A 698 8.76 17.13 -2.23
N GLN A 699 9.41 16.43 -3.15
CA GLN A 699 10.61 15.66 -2.86
C GLN A 699 11.84 16.53 -2.63
N GLY A 700 11.97 17.65 -3.37
CA GLY A 700 12.98 18.66 -3.09
C GLY A 700 12.87 19.22 -1.66
N PHE A 701 11.64 19.50 -1.19
CA PHE A 701 11.38 19.91 0.19
C PHE A 701 11.79 18.83 1.20
N LEU A 702 11.48 17.57 0.92
CA LEU A 702 11.88 16.44 1.77
C LEU A 702 13.41 16.33 1.87
N PHE A 703 14.14 16.46 0.75
CA PHE A 703 15.60 16.47 0.78
C PHE A 703 16.16 17.62 1.61
N LEU A 704 15.61 18.83 1.46
CA LEU A 704 16.03 19.97 2.27
C LEU A 704 15.85 19.70 3.78
N ILE A 705 14.71 19.13 4.19
CA ILE A 705 14.44 18.75 5.59
C ILE A 705 15.44 17.69 6.08
N LEU A 706 15.71 16.66 5.27
CA LEU A 706 16.62 15.59 5.65
C LEU A 706 18.07 16.09 5.78
N PHE A 707 18.52 16.96 4.88
CA PHE A 707 19.84 17.59 4.97
C PHE A 707 19.94 18.57 6.14
N ALA A 708 18.90 19.37 6.41
CA ALA A 708 18.85 20.26 7.58
C ALA A 708 18.93 19.46 8.90
N ASN A 709 18.21 18.33 8.99
CA ASN A 709 18.28 17.43 10.14
C ASN A 709 19.67 16.80 10.28
N PHE A 710 20.28 16.37 9.18
CA PHE A 710 21.65 15.85 9.17
C PHE A 710 22.66 16.91 9.64
N TYR A 711 22.56 18.13 9.14
CA TYR A 711 23.41 19.25 9.52
C TYR A 711 23.27 19.58 11.02
N ALA A 712 22.02 19.68 11.51
CA ALA A 712 21.73 19.95 12.92
C ALA A 712 22.31 18.89 13.86
N LYS A 713 22.20 17.62 13.48
CA LYS A 713 22.73 16.48 14.27
C LYS A 713 24.26 16.42 14.26
N THR A 714 24.89 16.78 13.15
CA THR A 714 26.33 16.57 12.93
C THR A 714 27.17 17.76 13.40
N TYR A 715 26.68 19.00 13.22
CA TYR A 715 27.48 20.21 13.43
C TYR A 715 26.99 21.11 14.56
N THR A 716 25.77 20.93 15.07
CA THR A 716 25.17 21.85 16.06
C THR A 716 25.08 21.26 17.48
N LYS A 717 25.25 19.94 17.65
CA LYS A 717 25.40 19.35 18.99
C LYS A 717 26.82 19.62 19.53
N LYS A 718 26.92 20.52 20.52
CA LYS A 718 28.10 20.58 21.40
C LYS A 718 28.29 19.20 22.04
N GLN A 719 29.49 18.62 21.96
CA GLN A 719 29.80 17.46 22.79
C GLN A 719 29.67 17.86 24.27
N PRO A 720 29.15 16.99 25.16
CA PRO A 720 29.25 17.24 26.59
C PRO A 720 30.73 17.35 26.94
N ILE A 721 31.10 18.40 27.68
CA ILE A 721 32.39 18.49 28.34
C ILE A 721 32.43 17.34 29.34
N THR A 722 33.03 16.21 28.98
CA THR A 722 33.46 15.22 29.96
C THR A 722 34.62 15.84 30.71
N HIS A 723 34.37 16.31 31.93
CA HIS A 723 35.43 16.57 32.90
C HIS A 723 36.32 15.31 32.97
N SER A 724 37.59 15.48 32.63
CA SER A 724 38.62 14.50 32.92
C SER A 724 38.79 14.43 34.43
N GLU A 725 38.19 13.43 35.08
CA GLU A 725 38.67 13.00 36.38
C GLU A 725 40.02 12.32 36.16
N SER A 726 41.06 12.98 36.66
CA SER A 726 42.41 12.49 36.77
C SER A 726 42.42 11.17 37.52
N LYS A 727 42.84 10.08 36.86
CA LYS A 727 43.41 8.94 37.56
C LYS A 727 44.77 9.35 38.09
N THR A 728 44.86 9.66 39.37
CA THR A 728 46.11 9.60 40.12
C THR A 728 46.40 8.13 40.44
N HIS A 729 47.61 7.70 40.07
CA HIS A 729 48.28 6.53 40.59
C HIS A 729 48.72 6.75 42.05
N ALA A 730 49.03 5.65 42.75
CA ALA A 730 49.53 5.49 44.14
C ALA A 730 48.40 5.46 45.20
N GLU A 731 48.20 4.46 46.05
CA GLU A 731 48.94 3.24 46.47
C GLU A 731 47.97 2.05 46.60
#